data_AF-A0A8C3L7K0-F1
#
_entry.id   AF-A0A8C3L7K0-F1
#
_cell.length_a   1.000
_cell.length_b   1.000
_cell.length_c   1.000
_cell.angle_alpha   90.00
_cell.angle_beta   90.00
_cell.angle_gamma   90.00
#
_symmetry.space_group_name_H-M   'P 1'
#
loop_
_entity.id
_entity.type
_entity.pdbx_description
1 polymer ?
#
loop_
_entity_poly.entity_id
_entity_poly.type
_entity_poly.pdbx_seq_one_letter_code
_entity_poly.pdbx_strand_id
1 'polypeptide(L)'
;LDFLPRGSGIVTRRPLILQLIFSKTEYAEFLHCKSKKFTDFDEVRQEIEAETDRVTGTNKGISPIPINLRVYSPHVLNLTLIDLPGITKVPVGDQPQDIEFQIRDMILQFIARESSLILAVTPANMDLANSDALKMAKEVDPQGLRTIGVITKLDLMDEGTDARDVLENKLLPLRRGYIGVVNRSQKDIDGKKDIRAALAAERKFFLSHPAYRHMADRMGTPHLQKVLNQQLTNHIRETLPSLRSKLQSQLLSLEKEVEEYKNFHPDDPTRKTKALLQMVQQFGVDFEKRIEGSGDQVDTLELSGGARINRIFHERFPFELVKMEFDEKDLRREISYAIKNIHGVRTGLFTPDLAFEAIVKKQVVKLKEPCLKCVDLVIQELINTVRQCTSKVLPLPPRPPGARSASTPRVVRGPAVLCRPSTPPPFSPCSAQQRSTQANKKRAVPNQVIRRGWLTINNISIMKGGSKEYWFVLTAESLSWYKDEEEKEKKYMLPLDNLKIRDVEKGFMSNKHVFAIFNTEQRCVGVLGGWGGGPTNEDGAQENTFSMDPQLERQVETIRNLVDSYVAIINKSIRDLMPKTIMHLMINNTKDFIHSELLAFLYSSADQSSLMEESSAEQAQRREEVLRMYQALREALAIIGDISTSTAS
;
A
#
# COMPACT_ATOMS: atom_id res chain seq x y z
N LEU A 1 -2.95 4.79 59.63
CA LEU A 1 -2.18 3.80 58.85
C LEU A 1 -1.03 4.53 58.18
N ASP A 2 0.21 4.32 58.63
CA ASP A 2 1.41 4.82 57.97
C ASP A 2 2.09 3.65 57.28
N PHE A 3 1.94 3.53 55.97
CA PHE A 3 2.53 2.43 55.18
C PHE A 3 3.16 2.89 53.87
N LEU A 4 2.95 4.15 53.48
CA LEU A 4 3.66 4.72 52.35
C LEU A 4 5.08 5.12 52.78
N PRO A 5 6.09 4.86 51.94
CA PRO A 5 7.44 5.39 52.15
C PRO A 5 7.42 6.91 52.26
N ARG A 6 8.27 7.48 53.11
CA ARG A 6 8.38 8.95 53.29
C ARG A 6 9.86 9.33 53.44
N GLY A 7 10.27 10.43 52.81
CA GLY A 7 11.64 10.91 52.85
C GLY A 7 11.85 12.16 51.99
N SER A 8 13.07 12.67 51.97
CA SER A 8 13.48 13.78 51.10
C SER A 8 13.86 13.28 49.70
N GLY A 9 13.35 13.93 48.64
CA GLY A 9 13.60 13.56 47.23
C GLY A 9 12.41 12.82 46.60
N ILE A 10 12.64 12.12 45.47
CA ILE A 10 11.61 11.25 44.85
C ILE A 10 11.46 10.00 45.71
N VAL A 11 10.36 9.93 46.44
CA VAL A 11 10.05 8.79 47.32
C VAL A 11 9.26 7.74 46.56
N THR A 12 8.15 8.15 45.93
CA THR A 12 7.35 7.29 45.05
C THR A 12 8.02 7.23 43.66
N ARG A 13 8.67 6.10 43.35
CA ARG A 13 9.36 5.86 42.05
C ARG A 13 8.57 5.00 41.06
N ARG A 14 7.48 4.40 41.53
CA ARG A 14 6.53 3.59 40.76
C ARG A 14 5.11 4.02 41.13
N PRO A 15 4.15 4.05 40.19
CA PRO A 15 2.75 4.27 40.53
C PRO A 15 2.27 3.22 41.54
N LEU A 16 1.60 3.63 42.62
CA LEU A 16 0.99 2.73 43.58
C LEU A 16 -0.53 2.80 43.45
N ILE A 17 -1.13 1.71 42.99
CA ILE A 17 -2.58 1.54 42.93
C ILE A 17 -3.00 0.95 44.27
N LEU A 18 -3.52 1.82 45.13
CA LEU A 18 -4.01 1.51 46.47
C LEU A 18 -5.52 1.33 46.44
N GLN A 19 -5.98 0.11 46.71
CA GLN A 19 -7.39 -0.24 46.85
C GLN A 19 -7.72 -0.37 48.34
N LEU A 20 -8.38 0.64 48.89
CA LEU A 20 -8.95 0.59 50.23
C LEU A 20 -10.29 -0.15 50.15
N ILE A 21 -10.46 -1.17 51.00
CA ILE A 21 -11.64 -2.02 51.03
C ILE A 21 -12.14 -2.08 52.48
N PHE A 22 -13.41 -1.74 52.69
CA PHE A 22 -14.06 -1.89 53.97
C PHE A 22 -14.14 -3.37 54.34
N SER A 23 -13.60 -3.73 55.50
CA SER A 23 -13.63 -5.09 56.04
C SER A 23 -13.66 -5.05 57.56
N LYS A 24 -14.27 -6.06 58.19
CA LYS A 24 -14.21 -6.21 59.66
C LYS A 24 -12.80 -6.56 60.16
N THR A 25 -11.95 -7.09 59.29
CA THR A 25 -10.59 -7.51 59.59
C THR A 25 -9.58 -6.59 58.91
N GLU A 26 -8.54 -6.19 59.64
CA GLU A 26 -7.50 -5.30 59.13
C GLU A 26 -6.28 -6.09 58.63
N TYR A 27 -6.00 -6.01 57.33
CA TYR A 27 -4.82 -6.61 56.71
C TYR A 27 -4.57 -6.01 55.32
N ALA A 28 -3.39 -6.25 54.75
CA ALA A 28 -3.04 -5.87 53.39
C ALA A 28 -2.58 -7.05 52.53
N GLU A 29 -2.76 -6.94 51.22
CA GLU A 29 -2.36 -7.95 50.23
C GLU A 29 -1.80 -7.26 48.97
N PHE A 30 -0.69 -7.78 48.44
CA PHE A 30 -0.12 -7.32 47.19
C PHE A 30 -0.45 -8.28 46.04
N LEU A 31 -0.63 -7.72 44.83
CA LEU A 31 -0.89 -8.54 43.65
C LEU A 31 0.26 -9.49 43.30
N HIS A 32 1.51 -9.10 43.59
CA HIS A 32 2.70 -9.93 43.37
C HIS A 32 2.95 -10.95 44.50
N CYS A 33 2.25 -10.83 45.63
CA CYS A 33 2.39 -11.69 46.81
C CYS A 33 1.01 -12.19 47.33
N LYS A 34 0.17 -12.73 46.44
CA LYS A 34 -1.24 -13.12 46.72
C LYS A 34 -1.44 -14.09 47.88
N SER A 35 -0.41 -14.85 48.25
CA SER A 35 -0.47 -15.84 49.32
C SER A 35 -0.10 -15.30 50.72
N LYS A 36 0.37 -14.05 50.84
CA LYS A 36 0.77 -13.44 52.12
C LYS A 36 -0.19 -12.31 52.51
N LYS A 37 -0.78 -12.43 53.69
CA LYS A 37 -1.53 -11.34 54.34
C LYS A 37 -0.60 -10.59 55.29
N PHE A 38 -0.50 -9.29 55.11
CA PHE A 38 0.30 -8.41 55.96
C PHE A 38 -0.59 -7.80 57.03
N THR A 39 -0.26 -8.02 58.30
CA THR A 39 -0.96 -7.42 59.45
C THR A 39 -0.17 -6.26 60.07
N ASP A 40 1.14 -6.23 59.86
CA ASP A 40 2.00 -5.11 60.24
C ASP A 40 2.20 -4.18 59.03
N PHE A 41 1.83 -2.91 59.19
CA PHE A 41 1.95 -1.90 58.15
C PHE A 41 3.39 -1.37 57.97
N ASP A 42 4.28 -1.62 58.93
CA ASP A 42 5.72 -1.38 58.73
C ASP A 42 6.29 -2.41 57.74
N GLU A 43 5.84 -3.67 57.79
CA GLU A 43 6.19 -4.68 56.75
C GLU A 43 5.65 -4.28 55.38
N VAL A 44 4.43 -3.72 55.31
CA VAL A 44 3.85 -3.22 54.05
C VAL A 44 4.73 -2.12 53.45
N ARG A 45 5.24 -1.21 54.28
CA ARG A 45 6.14 -0.13 53.82
C ARG A 45 7.45 -0.71 53.28
N GLN A 46 8.08 -1.61 54.03
CA GLN A 46 9.33 -2.26 53.63
C GLN A 46 9.15 -3.06 52.32
N GLU A 47 8.02 -3.73 52.17
CA GLU A 47 7.69 -4.47 50.94
C GLU A 47 7.53 -3.53 49.73
N ILE A 48 6.88 -2.36 49.90
CA ILE A 48 6.78 -1.36 48.82
C ILE A 48 8.17 -0.88 48.39
N GLU A 49 9.06 -0.59 49.35
CA GLU A 49 10.43 -0.15 49.09
C GLU A 49 11.22 -1.26 48.37
N ALA A 50 11.20 -2.49 48.92
CA ALA A 50 11.89 -3.64 48.34
C ALA A 50 11.41 -3.97 46.92
N GLU A 51 10.10 -3.96 46.69
CA GLU A 51 9.51 -4.22 45.36
C GLU A 51 9.82 -3.09 44.37
N THR A 52 9.93 -1.86 44.86
CA THR A 52 10.35 -0.72 44.05
C THR A 52 11.81 -0.86 43.64
N ASP A 53 12.71 -1.15 44.59
CA ASP A 53 14.14 -1.34 44.35
C ASP A 53 14.43 -2.55 43.45
N ARG A 54 13.65 -3.63 43.58
CA ARG A 54 13.77 -4.81 42.72
C ARG A 54 13.60 -4.49 41.23
N VAL A 55 12.71 -3.56 40.89
CA VAL A 55 12.41 -3.19 39.49
C VAL A 55 13.23 -1.99 39.02
N THR A 56 13.44 -1.00 39.88
CA THR A 56 14.06 0.28 39.50
C THR A 56 15.54 0.38 39.86
N GLY A 57 16.07 -0.59 40.62
CA GLY A 57 17.38 -0.48 41.26
C GLY A 57 17.40 0.52 42.42
N THR A 58 18.54 0.62 43.10
CA THR A 58 18.72 1.52 44.26
C THR A 58 19.08 2.96 43.87
N ASN A 59 19.44 3.22 42.61
CA ASN A 59 19.96 4.52 42.14
C ASN A 59 18.87 5.48 41.64
N LYS A 60 17.75 5.58 42.38
CA LYS A 60 16.67 6.57 42.14
C LYS A 60 15.99 6.51 40.75
N GLY A 61 16.06 5.39 40.04
CA GLY A 61 15.32 5.16 38.79
C GLY A 61 13.81 5.13 39.02
N ILE A 62 13.02 5.33 37.95
CA ILE A 62 11.55 5.22 37.98
C ILE A 62 11.08 4.11 37.05
N SER A 63 9.86 3.62 37.25
CA SER A 63 9.23 2.69 36.32
C SER A 63 7.73 2.93 36.22
N PRO A 64 7.13 2.89 35.01
CA PRO A 64 5.70 3.06 34.83
C PRO A 64 4.89 1.84 35.30
N ILE A 65 5.53 0.72 35.65
CA ILE A 65 4.86 -0.52 36.07
C ILE A 65 4.31 -0.34 37.49
N PRO A 66 2.98 -0.35 37.69
CA PRO A 66 2.38 -0.06 38.98
C PRO A 66 2.58 -1.18 40.00
N ILE A 67 2.60 -0.81 41.28
CA ILE A 67 2.44 -1.73 42.41
C ILE A 67 0.96 -1.74 42.79
N ASN A 68 0.35 -2.92 42.92
CA ASN A 68 -1.06 -3.06 43.30
C ASN A 68 -1.15 -3.54 44.74
N LEU A 69 -1.74 -2.73 45.60
CA LEU A 69 -1.91 -2.97 47.03
C LEU A 69 -3.38 -2.87 47.42
N ARG A 70 -3.90 -3.91 48.05
CA ARG A 70 -5.22 -3.93 48.68
C ARG A 70 -5.08 -3.81 50.18
N VAL A 71 -5.77 -2.87 50.79
CA VAL A 71 -5.83 -2.70 52.24
C VAL A 71 -7.27 -2.88 52.69
N TYR A 72 -7.49 -3.91 53.52
CA TYR A 72 -8.75 -4.22 54.16
C TYR A 72 -8.73 -3.58 55.55
N SER A 73 -9.71 -2.76 55.90
CA SER A 73 -9.78 -2.14 57.25
C SER A 73 -11.22 -1.70 57.58
N PRO A 74 -11.63 -1.71 58.85
CA PRO A 74 -12.94 -1.19 59.26
C PRO A 74 -12.99 0.35 59.27
N HIS A 75 -11.82 0.99 59.15
CA HIS A 75 -11.67 2.46 59.24
C HIS A 75 -11.56 3.14 57.87
N VAL A 76 -11.69 2.38 56.78
CA VAL A 76 -11.57 2.90 55.41
C VAL A 76 -12.85 2.70 54.63
N LEU A 77 -13.10 3.58 53.67
CA LEU A 77 -14.16 3.44 52.69
C LEU A 77 -13.62 2.74 51.45
N ASN A 78 -14.50 2.11 50.68
CA ASN A 78 -14.12 1.53 49.39
C ASN A 78 -13.66 2.64 48.43
N LEU A 79 -12.35 2.74 48.22
CA LEU A 79 -11.73 3.82 47.47
C LEU A 79 -10.48 3.30 46.77
N THR A 80 -10.34 3.62 45.49
CA THR A 80 -9.08 3.38 44.76
C THR A 80 -8.33 4.71 44.65
N LEU A 81 -7.11 4.72 45.16
CA LEU A 81 -6.17 5.83 45.09
C LEU A 81 -5.00 5.41 44.20
N ILE A 82 -4.51 6.33 43.39
CA ILE A 82 -3.30 6.11 42.58
C ILE A 82 -2.30 7.14 43.06
N ASP A 83 -1.28 6.70 43.80
CA ASP A 83 -0.15 7.55 44.16
C ASP A 83 0.86 7.54 43.01
N LEU A 84 1.25 8.73 42.56
CA LEU A 84 2.10 8.93 41.38
C LEU A 84 3.41 9.61 41.80
N PRO A 85 4.52 9.35 41.08
CA PRO A 85 5.77 10.06 41.32
C PRO A 85 5.60 11.59 41.28
N GLY A 86 6.24 12.28 42.22
CA GLY A 86 6.31 13.74 42.21
C GLY A 86 7.19 14.25 41.07
N ILE A 87 6.81 15.37 40.45
CA ILE A 87 7.58 15.98 39.36
C ILE A 87 8.92 16.50 39.89
N THR A 88 9.99 16.18 39.16
CA THR A 88 11.33 16.74 39.35
C THR A 88 11.86 17.33 38.05
N LYS A 89 12.24 18.61 38.09
CA LYS A 89 12.76 19.36 36.92
C LYS A 89 14.25 19.15 36.66
N VAL A 90 14.98 18.65 37.66
CA VAL A 90 16.42 18.43 37.57
C VAL A 90 16.71 16.97 37.90
N PRO A 91 17.36 16.21 37.01
CA PRO A 91 17.75 14.84 37.28
C PRO A 91 18.77 14.79 38.42
N VAL A 92 18.61 13.83 39.33
CA VAL A 92 19.54 13.60 40.46
C VAL A 92 20.05 12.17 40.47
N GLY A 93 21.35 11.99 40.71
CA GLY A 93 21.99 10.66 40.65
C GLY A 93 22.11 10.18 39.20
N ASP A 94 21.76 8.92 38.94
CA ASP A 94 21.84 8.28 37.60
C ASP A 94 20.53 8.45 36.79
N GLN A 95 19.67 9.39 37.17
CA GLN A 95 18.44 9.65 36.44
C GLN A 95 18.75 10.20 35.05
N PRO A 96 18.02 9.77 34.01
CA PRO A 96 18.25 10.25 32.65
C PRO A 96 17.82 11.72 32.53
N GLN A 97 18.39 12.44 31.56
CA GLN A 97 18.15 13.89 31.39
C GLN A 97 16.68 14.22 31.09
N ASP A 98 15.92 13.25 30.57
CA ASP A 98 14.51 13.35 30.23
C ASP A 98 13.56 12.84 31.34
N ILE A 99 14.05 12.66 32.57
CA ILE A 99 13.26 12.15 33.71
C ILE A 99 11.95 12.93 33.93
N GLU A 100 11.97 14.24 33.72
CA GLU A 100 10.78 15.10 33.82
C GLU A 100 9.70 14.67 32.81
N PHE A 101 10.09 14.42 31.56
CA PHE A 101 9.18 13.97 30.51
C PHE A 101 8.64 12.58 30.81
N GLN A 102 9.48 11.66 31.29
CA GLN A 102 9.04 10.31 31.63
C GLN A 102 8.03 10.29 32.80
N ILE A 103 8.27 11.09 33.84
CA ILE A 103 7.32 11.25 34.96
C ILE A 103 6.02 11.86 34.46
N ARG A 104 6.11 12.90 33.64
CA ARG A 104 4.94 13.58 33.06
C ARG A 104 4.11 12.64 32.21
N ASP A 105 4.73 11.88 31.30
CA ASP A 105 4.04 10.88 30.47
C ASP A 105 3.38 9.80 31.34
N MET A 106 4.08 9.33 32.38
CA MET A 106 3.52 8.39 33.34
C MET A 106 2.28 8.95 34.05
N ILE A 107 2.31 10.21 34.49
CA ILE A 107 1.15 10.86 35.12
C ILE A 107 0.00 11.00 34.12
N LEU A 108 0.29 11.46 32.90
CA LEU A 108 -0.72 11.66 31.84
C LEU A 108 -1.46 10.37 31.48
N GLN A 109 -0.80 9.20 31.53
CA GLN A 109 -1.45 7.90 31.32
C GLN A 109 -2.62 7.62 32.29
N PHE A 110 -2.57 8.21 33.50
CA PHE A 110 -3.61 8.09 34.51
C PHE A 110 -4.59 9.27 34.46
N ILE A 111 -4.10 10.51 34.45
CA ILE A 111 -4.96 11.69 34.58
C ILE A 111 -5.69 12.10 33.30
N ALA A 112 -5.22 11.67 32.11
CA ALA A 112 -5.92 11.94 30.84
C ALA A 112 -7.23 11.16 30.71
N ARG A 113 -7.44 10.12 31.52
CA ARG A 113 -8.69 9.36 31.52
C ARG A 113 -9.80 10.21 32.13
N GLU A 114 -10.86 10.49 31.36
CA GLU A 114 -12.02 11.28 31.81
C GLU A 114 -12.71 10.68 33.05
N SER A 115 -12.61 9.36 33.25
CA SER A 115 -13.14 8.64 34.41
C SER A 115 -12.30 8.79 35.68
N SER A 116 -11.21 9.56 35.68
CA SER A 116 -10.37 9.80 36.86
C SER A 116 -10.67 11.14 37.54
N LEU A 117 -10.72 11.15 38.87
CA LEU A 117 -10.68 12.38 39.67
C LEU A 117 -9.21 12.75 39.92
N ILE A 118 -8.87 14.02 39.71
CA ILE A 118 -7.51 14.55 39.88
C ILE A 118 -7.42 15.25 41.24
N LEU A 119 -6.52 14.78 42.11
CA LEU A 119 -6.21 15.45 43.36
C LEU A 119 -4.95 16.30 43.18
N ALA A 120 -5.11 17.60 42.93
CA ALA A 120 -4.01 18.51 42.67
C ALA A 120 -3.43 19.03 43.99
N VAL A 121 -2.44 18.30 44.53
CA VAL A 121 -1.77 18.63 45.80
C VAL A 121 -0.69 19.67 45.59
N THR A 122 -0.81 20.82 46.24
CA THR A 122 0.15 21.94 46.19
C THR A 122 0.51 22.38 47.61
N PRO A 123 1.80 22.63 47.94
CA PRO A 123 2.16 23.19 49.23
C PRO A 123 1.87 24.71 49.28
N ALA A 124 1.48 25.23 50.45
CA ALA A 124 1.06 26.61 50.63
C ALA A 124 2.21 27.63 50.60
N ASN A 125 3.44 27.17 50.84
CA ASN A 125 4.64 27.99 50.87
C ASN A 125 5.24 28.28 49.47
N MET A 126 4.55 27.88 48.40
CA MET A 126 4.90 28.27 47.03
C MET A 126 3.75 29.01 46.37
N ASP A 127 4.09 29.88 45.41
CA ASP A 127 3.08 30.51 44.57
C ASP A 127 2.29 29.46 43.76
N LEU A 128 0.97 29.55 43.83
CA LEU A 128 0.03 28.64 43.18
C LEU A 128 0.23 28.63 41.65
N ALA A 129 0.63 29.75 41.06
CA ALA A 129 0.89 29.85 39.63
C ALA A 129 2.05 28.94 39.17
N ASN A 130 2.92 28.54 40.10
CA ASN A 130 4.05 27.66 39.84
C ASN A 130 3.76 26.18 40.14
N SER A 131 2.54 25.83 40.57
CA SER A 131 2.15 24.45 40.84
C SER A 131 2.11 23.61 39.57
N ASP A 132 3.04 22.66 39.46
CA ASP A 132 3.09 21.72 38.33
C ASP A 132 1.86 20.78 38.32
N ALA A 133 1.32 20.44 39.51
CA ALA A 133 0.10 19.63 39.63
C ALA A 133 -1.12 20.33 39.00
N LEU A 134 -1.30 21.63 39.25
CA LEU A 134 -2.40 22.41 38.68
C LEU A 134 -2.21 22.69 37.19
N LYS A 135 -0.96 22.90 36.73
CA LYS A 135 -0.65 23.04 35.30
C LYS A 135 -1.06 21.80 34.52
N MET A 136 -0.63 20.61 34.95
CA MET A 136 -1.03 19.36 34.31
C MET A 136 -2.52 19.09 34.41
N ALA A 137 -3.15 19.36 35.56
CA ALA A 137 -4.59 19.20 35.71
C ALA A 137 -5.35 20.06 34.69
N LYS A 138 -4.93 21.32 34.46
CA LYS A 138 -5.55 22.21 33.47
C LYS A 138 -5.36 21.76 32.02
N GLU A 139 -4.29 21.04 31.70
CA GLU A 139 -4.08 20.51 30.34
C GLU A 139 -5.10 19.42 29.99
N VAL A 140 -5.48 18.58 30.97
CA VAL A 140 -6.40 17.44 30.77
C VAL A 140 -7.81 17.69 31.29
N ASP A 141 -8.01 18.77 32.06
CA ASP A 141 -9.29 19.23 32.62
C ASP A 141 -9.33 20.77 32.65
N PRO A 142 -9.39 21.46 31.49
CA PRO A 142 -9.31 22.93 31.42
C PRO A 142 -10.43 23.65 32.18
N GLN A 143 -11.60 23.00 32.30
CA GLN A 143 -12.77 23.51 33.00
C GLN A 143 -12.76 23.18 34.51
N GLY A 144 -11.78 22.39 34.99
CA GLY A 144 -11.67 21.98 36.39
C GLY A 144 -12.86 21.16 36.88
N LEU A 145 -13.50 20.37 36.00
CA LEU A 145 -14.71 19.60 36.31
C LEU A 145 -14.45 18.42 37.22
N ARG A 146 -13.25 17.83 37.17
CA ARG A 146 -12.87 16.60 37.90
C ARG A 146 -11.59 16.78 38.73
N THR A 147 -11.14 18.03 38.86
CA THR A 147 -9.97 18.42 39.65
C THR A 147 -10.39 18.97 41.02
N ILE A 148 -9.79 18.44 42.08
CA ILE A 148 -9.92 18.91 43.47
C ILE A 148 -8.57 19.47 43.91
N GLY A 149 -8.54 20.73 44.32
CA GLY A 149 -7.32 21.36 44.83
C GLY A 149 -7.08 20.99 46.29
N VAL A 150 -5.86 20.58 46.64
CA VAL A 150 -5.48 20.34 48.05
C VAL A 150 -4.27 21.19 48.37
N ILE A 151 -4.41 22.04 49.39
CA ILE A 151 -3.33 22.92 49.86
C ILE A 151 -2.74 22.33 51.14
N THR A 152 -1.47 21.97 51.11
CA THR A 152 -0.74 21.37 52.25
C THR A 152 0.23 22.36 52.86
N LYS A 153 0.82 22.07 54.03
CA LYS A 153 1.88 22.88 54.66
C LYS A 153 1.48 24.33 54.96
N LEU A 154 0.20 24.57 55.28
CA LEU A 154 -0.33 25.90 55.65
C LEU A 154 0.30 26.46 56.93
N ASP A 155 0.84 25.59 57.77
CA ASP A 155 1.56 25.87 59.01
C ASP A 155 3.01 26.36 58.78
N LEU A 156 3.54 26.19 57.57
CA LEU A 156 4.90 26.58 57.18
C LEU A 156 4.94 27.82 56.28
N MET A 157 3.84 28.59 56.23
CA MET A 157 3.80 29.86 55.52
C MET A 157 4.55 30.95 56.28
N ASP A 158 5.10 31.92 55.56
CA ASP A 158 5.80 33.06 56.16
C ASP A 158 4.85 33.90 57.02
N GLU A 159 5.30 34.34 58.18
CA GLU A 159 4.49 35.18 59.07
C GLU A 159 4.02 36.45 58.35
N GLY A 160 2.72 36.72 58.43
CA GLY A 160 2.08 37.83 57.72
C GLY A 160 1.52 37.47 56.34
N THR A 161 1.73 36.24 55.86
CA THR A 161 1.09 35.71 54.64
C THR A 161 0.03 34.66 54.97
N ASP A 162 -0.96 34.50 54.10
CA ASP A 162 -1.95 33.43 54.19
C ASP A 162 -2.41 32.98 52.79
N ALA A 163 -3.03 31.81 52.72
CA ALA A 163 -3.56 31.22 51.50
C ALA A 163 -5.09 31.42 51.38
N ARG A 164 -5.65 32.45 52.02
CA ARG A 164 -7.10 32.65 52.10
C ARG A 164 -7.73 32.78 50.72
N ASP A 165 -7.17 33.59 49.83
CA ASP A 165 -7.72 33.79 48.49
C ASP A 165 -7.68 32.53 47.62
N VAL A 166 -6.73 31.62 47.89
CA VAL A 166 -6.68 30.30 47.26
C VAL A 166 -7.79 29.42 47.81
N LEU A 167 -7.92 29.32 49.14
CA LEU A 167 -8.92 28.48 49.81
C LEU A 167 -10.36 28.98 49.61
N GLU A 168 -10.55 30.28 49.39
CA GLU A 168 -11.84 30.89 48.99
C GLU A 168 -12.12 30.75 47.49
N ASN A 169 -11.25 30.06 46.74
CA ASN A 169 -11.40 29.77 45.32
C ASN A 169 -11.42 31.02 44.42
N LYS A 170 -10.75 32.11 44.83
CA LYS A 170 -10.72 33.39 44.12
C LYS A 170 -9.57 33.50 43.12
N LEU A 171 -8.38 33.01 43.49
CA LEU A 171 -7.17 33.18 42.68
C LEU A 171 -7.20 32.31 41.41
N LEU A 172 -7.45 31.01 41.56
CA LEU A 172 -7.49 30.04 40.46
C LEU A 172 -8.72 29.14 40.61
N PRO A 173 -9.89 29.54 40.11
CA PRO A 173 -11.15 28.86 40.43
C PRO A 173 -11.18 27.43 39.88
N LEU A 174 -11.44 26.46 40.77
CA LEU A 174 -11.77 25.08 40.43
C LEU A 174 -13.24 24.81 40.74
N ARG A 175 -13.92 24.01 39.92
CA ARG A 175 -15.35 23.69 40.13
C ARG A 175 -15.60 22.93 41.44
N ARG A 176 -14.61 22.13 41.89
CA ARG A 176 -14.67 21.38 43.16
C ARG A 176 -13.96 22.09 44.32
N GLY A 177 -13.43 23.30 44.11
CA GLY A 177 -12.79 24.13 45.12
C GLY A 177 -11.45 23.59 45.64
N TYR A 178 -10.99 24.20 46.75
CA TYR A 178 -9.75 23.87 47.44
C TYR A 178 -10.01 23.43 48.87
N ILE A 179 -9.21 22.50 49.36
CA ILE A 179 -9.25 22.03 50.74
C ILE A 179 -7.84 22.12 51.33
N GLY A 180 -7.71 22.89 52.41
CA GLY A 180 -6.49 23.01 53.19
C GLY A 180 -6.32 21.85 54.16
N VAL A 181 -5.12 21.29 54.25
CA VAL A 181 -4.77 20.23 55.21
C VAL A 181 -3.43 20.53 55.89
N VAL A 182 -3.32 20.15 57.16
CA VAL A 182 -2.08 20.27 57.94
C VAL A 182 -1.66 18.87 58.37
N ASN A 183 -0.50 18.44 57.87
CA ASN A 183 0.04 17.11 58.10
C ASN A 183 1.06 17.13 59.25
N ARG A 184 1.45 15.93 59.73
CA ARG A 184 2.58 15.79 60.66
C ARG A 184 3.87 16.32 60.01
N SER A 185 4.61 17.14 60.75
CA SER A 185 5.96 17.57 60.37
C SER A 185 6.96 16.41 60.44
N GLN A 186 8.15 16.56 59.87
CA GLN A 186 9.20 15.53 59.99
C GLN A 186 9.52 15.21 61.46
N LYS A 187 9.59 16.24 62.31
CA LYS A 187 9.78 16.08 63.76
C LYS A 187 8.64 15.30 64.44
N ASP A 188 7.40 15.53 64.02
CA ASP A 188 6.25 14.76 64.53
C ASP A 188 6.30 13.29 64.09
N ILE A 189 6.83 13.00 62.90
CA ILE A 189 7.00 11.63 62.37
C ILE A 189 8.11 10.92 63.13
N ASP A 190 9.27 11.55 63.30
CA ASP A 190 10.39 11.01 64.07
C ASP A 190 9.99 10.75 65.54
N GLY A 191 9.16 11.63 66.09
CA GLY A 191 8.54 11.50 67.41
C GLY A 191 7.34 10.55 67.47
N LYS A 192 7.00 9.84 66.39
CA LYS A 192 5.86 8.89 66.27
C LYS A 192 4.53 9.46 66.79
N LYS A 193 4.24 10.73 66.49
CA LYS A 193 3.00 11.39 66.91
C LYS A 193 1.78 10.63 66.38
N ASP A 194 0.87 10.33 67.30
CA ASP A 194 -0.37 9.62 67.02
C ASP A 194 -1.29 10.39 66.04
N ILE A 195 -2.04 9.65 65.23
CA ILE A 195 -2.92 10.21 64.21
C ILE A 195 -4.08 11.02 64.81
N ARG A 196 -4.64 10.62 65.96
CA ARG A 196 -5.72 11.36 66.62
C ARG A 196 -5.19 12.69 67.16
N ALA A 197 -3.98 12.68 67.71
CA ALA A 197 -3.31 13.90 68.16
C ALA A 197 -3.00 14.84 66.97
N ALA A 198 -2.62 14.30 65.81
CA ALA A 198 -2.42 15.08 64.60
C ALA A 198 -3.71 15.74 64.09
N LEU A 199 -4.83 15.00 64.02
CA LEU A 199 -6.13 15.53 63.62
C LEU A 199 -6.66 16.59 64.61
N ALA A 200 -6.44 16.41 65.91
CA ALA A 200 -6.79 17.40 66.91
C ALA A 200 -5.95 18.69 66.76
N ALA A 201 -4.65 18.56 66.46
CA ALA A 201 -3.78 19.69 66.19
C ALA A 201 -4.18 20.44 64.91
N GLU A 202 -4.50 19.72 63.83
CA GLU A 202 -5.03 20.29 62.58
C GLU A 202 -6.31 21.08 62.83
N ARG A 203 -7.27 20.50 63.56
CA ARG A 203 -8.52 21.19 63.89
C ARG A 203 -8.27 22.44 64.74
N LYS A 204 -7.36 22.36 65.72
CA LYS A 204 -6.96 23.50 66.54
C LYS A 204 -6.38 24.61 65.68
N PHE A 205 -5.46 24.29 64.76
CA PHE A 205 -4.84 25.24 63.83
C PHE A 205 -5.89 26.05 63.07
N PHE A 206 -6.83 25.39 62.38
CA PHE A 206 -7.86 26.08 61.60
C PHE A 206 -8.81 26.93 62.46
N LEU A 207 -9.12 26.53 63.69
CA LEU A 207 -9.99 27.29 64.60
C LEU A 207 -9.27 28.49 65.24
N SER A 208 -7.97 28.39 65.47
CA SER A 208 -7.16 29.45 66.07
C SER A 208 -6.62 30.46 65.05
N HIS A 209 -6.46 30.07 63.78
CA HIS A 209 -5.88 30.94 62.76
C HIS A 209 -6.87 32.04 62.31
N PRO A 210 -6.54 33.34 62.43
CA PRO A 210 -7.48 34.44 62.16
C PRO A 210 -8.00 34.44 60.71
N ALA A 211 -7.15 34.11 59.74
CA ALA A 211 -7.52 34.09 58.32
C ALA A 211 -8.39 32.89 57.90
N TYR A 212 -8.41 31.78 58.66
CA TYR A 212 -9.08 30.54 58.27
C TYR A 212 -10.25 30.15 59.17
N ARG A 213 -10.43 30.84 60.31
CA ARG A 213 -11.43 30.50 61.32
C ARG A 213 -12.86 30.38 60.76
N HIS A 214 -13.26 31.26 59.84
CA HIS A 214 -14.59 31.25 59.23
C HIS A 214 -14.82 30.09 58.26
N MET A 215 -13.76 29.40 57.83
CA MET A 215 -13.82 28.26 56.91
C MET A 215 -13.34 26.95 57.54
N ALA A 216 -13.05 26.93 58.84
CA ALA A 216 -12.51 25.77 59.54
C ALA A 216 -13.34 24.47 59.36
N ASP A 217 -14.66 24.57 59.15
CA ASP A 217 -15.55 23.43 58.91
C ASP A 217 -15.47 22.84 57.49
N ARG A 218 -14.89 23.59 56.54
CA ARG A 218 -14.60 23.17 55.17
C ARG A 218 -13.12 22.82 54.94
N MET A 219 -12.35 22.74 56.01
CA MET A 219 -10.91 22.48 55.98
C MET A 219 -10.56 21.24 56.80
N GLY A 220 -9.34 20.76 56.61
CA GLY A 220 -8.77 19.63 57.32
C GLY A 220 -9.03 18.28 56.65
N THR A 221 -8.24 17.31 57.09
CA THR A 221 -8.23 15.93 56.58
C THR A 221 -9.61 15.25 56.68
N PRO A 222 -10.38 15.39 57.78
CA PRO A 222 -11.72 14.78 57.86
C PRO A 222 -12.70 15.34 56.80
N HIS A 223 -12.63 16.65 56.53
CA HIS A 223 -13.46 17.27 55.49
C HIS A 223 -13.06 16.77 54.10
N LEU A 224 -11.75 16.70 53.83
CA LEU A 224 -11.21 16.15 52.58
C LEU A 224 -11.70 14.71 52.33
N GLN A 225 -11.64 13.83 53.33
CA GLN A 225 -12.12 12.46 53.21
C GLN A 225 -13.61 12.40 52.86
N LYS A 226 -14.45 13.22 53.52
CA LYS A 226 -15.88 13.31 53.24
C LYS A 226 -16.15 13.78 51.81
N VAL A 227 -15.45 14.84 51.37
CA VAL A 227 -15.59 15.38 50.01
C VAL A 227 -15.15 14.34 48.98
N LEU A 228 -13.98 13.70 49.16
CA LEU A 228 -13.49 12.69 48.22
C LEU A 228 -14.47 11.52 48.07
N ASN A 229 -15.06 11.04 49.16
CA ASN A 229 -16.05 9.96 49.11
C ASN A 229 -17.32 10.39 48.34
N GLN A 230 -17.85 11.58 48.66
CA GLN A 230 -19.02 12.12 47.97
C GLN A 230 -18.75 12.32 46.47
N GLN A 231 -17.60 12.91 46.13
CA GLN A 231 -17.22 13.17 44.74
C GLN A 231 -16.95 11.88 43.97
N LEU A 232 -16.30 10.88 44.57
CA LEU A 232 -16.10 9.58 43.95
C LEU A 232 -17.45 8.92 43.64
N THR A 233 -18.38 8.91 44.60
CA THR A 233 -19.69 8.28 44.43
C THR A 233 -20.49 8.94 43.30
N ASN A 234 -20.50 10.28 43.27
CA ASN A 234 -21.16 11.05 42.21
C ASN A 234 -20.50 10.79 40.84
N HIS A 235 -19.17 10.81 40.80
CA HIS A 235 -18.41 10.60 39.57
C HIS A 235 -18.60 9.19 39.00
N ILE A 236 -18.62 8.15 39.86
CA ILE A 236 -18.96 6.79 39.44
C ILE A 236 -20.36 6.79 38.83
N ARG A 237 -21.37 7.38 39.50
CA ARG A 237 -22.75 7.42 38.99
C ARG A 237 -22.87 8.12 37.62
N GLU A 238 -22.14 9.22 37.42
CA GLU A 238 -22.16 9.99 36.17
C GLU A 238 -21.43 9.29 35.01
N THR A 239 -20.35 8.56 35.31
CA THR A 239 -19.49 7.91 34.29
C THR A 239 -19.90 6.48 33.96
N LEU A 240 -20.64 5.80 34.83
CA LEU A 240 -21.04 4.41 34.64
C LEU A 240 -21.91 4.18 33.37
N PRO A 241 -22.86 5.07 32.99
CA PRO A 241 -23.65 4.90 31.77
C PRO A 241 -22.81 4.95 30.49
N SER A 242 -21.84 5.87 30.40
CA SER A 242 -20.98 5.98 29.22
C SER A 242 -19.99 4.82 29.13
N LEU A 243 -19.44 4.38 30.26
CA LEU A 243 -18.62 3.17 30.34
C LEU A 243 -19.41 1.94 29.88
N ARG A 244 -20.66 1.77 30.33
CA ARG A 244 -21.54 0.67 29.91
C ARG A 244 -21.73 0.67 28.39
N SER A 245 -22.07 1.82 27.81
CA SER A 245 -22.25 1.97 26.36
C SER A 245 -20.99 1.59 25.58
N LYS A 246 -19.82 2.05 26.04
CA LYS A 246 -18.53 1.70 25.43
C LYS A 246 -18.25 0.20 25.46
N LEU A 247 -18.45 -0.45 26.61
CA LEU A 247 -18.25 -1.89 26.75
C LEU A 247 -19.25 -2.70 25.91
N GLN A 248 -20.51 -2.26 25.82
CA GLN A 248 -21.52 -2.88 24.95
C GLN A 248 -21.13 -2.79 23.47
N SER A 249 -20.64 -1.64 23.01
CA SER A 249 -20.17 -1.48 21.64
C SER A 249 -18.97 -2.37 21.32
N GLN A 250 -18.00 -2.46 22.24
CA GLN A 250 -16.84 -3.36 22.09
C GLN A 250 -17.27 -4.83 22.08
N LEU A 251 -18.21 -5.23 22.95
CA LEU A 251 -18.74 -6.58 22.98
C LEU A 251 -19.41 -6.94 21.65
N LEU A 252 -20.27 -6.06 21.11
CA LEU A 252 -20.96 -6.27 19.84
C LEU A 252 -19.98 -6.45 18.67
N SER A 253 -18.89 -5.69 18.63
CA SER A 253 -17.86 -5.88 17.59
C SER A 253 -17.17 -7.23 17.69
N LEU A 254 -16.92 -7.72 18.91
CA LEU A 254 -16.30 -9.02 19.15
C LEU A 254 -17.27 -10.18 18.95
N GLU A 255 -18.58 -9.99 19.14
CA GLU A 255 -19.59 -11.04 18.96
C GLU A 255 -19.54 -11.66 17.56
N LYS A 256 -19.30 -10.84 16.52
CA LYS A 256 -19.19 -11.35 15.15
C LYS A 256 -18.00 -12.31 14.98
N GLU A 257 -16.82 -11.93 15.48
CA GLU A 257 -15.62 -12.77 15.43
C GLU A 257 -15.79 -14.02 16.33
N VAL A 258 -16.38 -13.86 17.52
CA VAL A 258 -16.61 -14.97 18.45
C VAL A 258 -17.63 -15.96 17.90
N GLU A 259 -18.68 -15.54 17.19
CA GLU A 259 -19.64 -16.44 16.56
C GLU A 259 -18.97 -17.34 15.50
N GLU A 260 -17.97 -16.81 14.78
CA GLU A 260 -17.12 -17.61 13.88
C GLU A 260 -16.27 -18.64 14.67
N TYR A 261 -15.89 -18.32 15.91
CA TYR A 261 -15.11 -19.20 16.78
C TYR A 261 -15.93 -20.15 17.68
N LYS A 262 -17.21 -19.90 17.98
CA LYS A 262 -18.03 -20.74 18.88
C LYS A 262 -18.21 -22.17 18.37
N ASN A 263 -18.24 -22.35 17.06
CA ASN A 263 -18.34 -23.66 16.41
C ASN A 263 -16.95 -24.28 16.14
N PHE A 264 -15.90 -23.83 16.84
CA PHE A 264 -14.52 -24.25 16.61
C PHE A 264 -14.19 -25.48 17.45
N HIS A 265 -14.21 -26.65 16.81
CA HIS A 265 -13.54 -27.85 17.32
C HIS A 265 -12.32 -28.10 16.41
N PRO A 266 -11.08 -28.11 16.96
CA PRO A 266 -9.85 -28.23 16.15
C PRO A 266 -9.81 -29.52 15.30
N ASP A 267 -10.54 -30.54 15.74
CA ASP A 267 -10.54 -31.88 15.15
C ASP A 267 -11.79 -32.21 14.32
N ASP A 268 -12.69 -31.26 14.05
CA ASP A 268 -13.88 -31.53 13.23
C ASP A 268 -13.53 -31.59 11.73
N PRO A 269 -13.60 -32.77 11.09
CA PRO A 269 -13.29 -32.93 9.67
C PRO A 269 -14.25 -32.17 8.75
N THR A 270 -15.51 -31.94 9.17
CA THR A 270 -16.49 -31.22 8.35
C THR A 270 -16.13 -29.74 8.17
N ARG A 271 -15.52 -29.13 9.19
CA ARG A 271 -15.07 -27.75 9.14
C ARG A 271 -13.81 -27.58 8.30
N LYS A 272 -12.84 -28.53 8.40
CA LYS A 272 -11.65 -28.54 7.54
C LYS A 272 -12.04 -28.68 6.06
N THR A 273 -12.99 -29.56 5.77
CA THR A 273 -13.59 -29.74 4.44
C THR A 273 -14.25 -28.45 3.93
N LYS A 274 -15.06 -27.78 4.78
CA LYS A 274 -15.72 -26.52 4.43
C LYS A 274 -14.75 -25.37 4.20
N ALA A 275 -13.72 -25.24 5.05
CA ALA A 275 -12.71 -24.20 4.93
C ALA A 275 -11.86 -24.40 3.66
N LEU A 276 -11.45 -25.64 3.36
CA LEU A 276 -10.76 -25.97 2.12
C LEU A 276 -11.62 -25.64 0.89
N LEU A 277 -12.91 -25.98 0.91
CA LEU A 277 -13.84 -25.64 -0.16
C LEU A 277 -13.92 -24.11 -0.37
N GLN A 278 -14.10 -23.35 0.71
CA GLN A 278 -14.16 -21.87 0.65
C GLN A 278 -12.86 -21.26 0.13
N MET A 279 -11.70 -21.77 0.54
CA MET A 279 -10.40 -21.30 0.08
C MET A 279 -10.20 -21.56 -1.42
N VAL A 280 -10.57 -22.75 -1.90
CA VAL A 280 -10.47 -23.09 -3.32
C VAL A 280 -11.44 -22.27 -4.17
N GLN A 281 -12.67 -22.09 -3.69
CA GLN A 281 -13.66 -21.23 -4.36
C GLN A 281 -13.18 -19.78 -4.43
N GLN A 282 -12.68 -19.22 -3.32
CA GLN A 282 -12.14 -17.87 -3.30
C GLN A 282 -10.93 -17.73 -4.22
N PHE A 283 -10.02 -18.71 -4.23
CA PHE A 283 -8.88 -18.73 -5.14
C PHE A 283 -9.31 -18.70 -6.62
N GLY A 284 -10.34 -19.48 -6.98
CA GLY A 284 -10.90 -19.48 -8.33
C GLY A 284 -11.47 -18.11 -8.73
N VAL A 285 -12.30 -17.52 -7.86
CA VAL A 285 -12.87 -16.18 -8.07
C VAL A 285 -11.77 -15.12 -8.19
N ASP A 286 -10.76 -15.15 -7.33
CA ASP A 286 -9.64 -14.21 -7.37
C ASP A 286 -8.82 -14.34 -8.65
N PHE A 287 -8.58 -15.56 -9.12
CA PHE A 287 -7.90 -15.83 -10.38
C PHE A 287 -8.69 -15.29 -11.57
N GLU A 288 -9.98 -15.58 -11.65
CA GLU A 288 -10.87 -15.08 -12.71
C GLU A 288 -10.92 -13.54 -12.72
N LYS A 289 -11.08 -12.92 -11.55
CA LYS A 289 -11.07 -11.46 -11.38
C LYS A 289 -9.79 -10.81 -11.91
N ARG A 290 -8.62 -11.44 -11.72
CA ARG A 290 -7.33 -10.91 -12.22
C ARG A 290 -7.13 -11.13 -13.72
N ILE A 291 -7.65 -12.22 -14.29
CA ILE A 291 -7.50 -12.55 -15.71
C ILE A 291 -8.54 -11.82 -16.57
N GLU A 292 -9.78 -11.75 -16.13
CA GLU A 292 -10.89 -11.15 -16.89
C GLU A 292 -11.10 -9.66 -16.56
N GLY A 293 -10.58 -9.19 -15.41
CA GLY A 293 -10.75 -7.81 -14.97
C GLY A 293 -12.11 -7.52 -14.33
N SER A 294 -12.86 -8.54 -13.92
CA SER A 294 -14.22 -8.46 -13.36
C SER A 294 -14.28 -8.08 -11.88
N GLY A 295 -13.38 -7.19 -11.43
CA GLY A 295 -13.21 -6.91 -10.01
C GLY A 295 -14.02 -5.76 -9.42
N ASP A 296 -14.56 -5.95 -8.20
CA ASP A 296 -15.23 -4.88 -7.42
C ASP A 296 -14.33 -3.68 -7.09
N GLN A 297 -13.02 -3.91 -7.05
CA GLN A 297 -12.00 -2.88 -6.85
C GLN A 297 -11.00 -2.97 -7.99
N VAL A 298 -10.79 -1.83 -8.67
CA VAL A 298 -9.86 -1.69 -9.78
C VAL A 298 -8.54 -1.15 -9.23
N ASP A 299 -7.45 -1.90 -9.44
CA ASP A 299 -6.11 -1.44 -9.10
C ASP A 299 -5.70 -0.31 -10.07
N THR A 300 -5.35 0.86 -9.52
CA THR A 300 -4.97 2.05 -10.30
C THR A 300 -3.47 2.23 -10.41
N LEU A 301 -2.67 1.42 -9.72
CA LEU A 301 -1.22 1.53 -9.67
C LEU A 301 -0.54 0.54 -10.61
N GLU A 302 -1.06 -0.68 -10.70
CA GLU A 302 -0.45 -1.75 -11.50
C GLU A 302 -1.43 -2.38 -12.49
N LEU A 303 -0.90 -2.75 -13.68
CA LEU A 303 -1.67 -3.53 -14.66
C LEU A 303 -1.94 -4.94 -14.12
N SER A 304 -3.21 -5.35 -14.16
CA SER A 304 -3.63 -6.70 -13.81
C SER A 304 -3.02 -7.76 -14.73
N GLY A 305 -2.99 -9.02 -14.28
CA GLY A 305 -2.46 -10.13 -15.07
C GLY A 305 -3.14 -10.24 -16.44
N GLY A 306 -4.46 -10.12 -16.48
CA GLY A 306 -5.24 -10.07 -17.72
C GLY A 306 -4.85 -8.91 -18.64
N ALA A 307 -4.70 -7.70 -18.10
CA ALA A 307 -4.29 -6.53 -18.88
C ALA A 307 -2.86 -6.67 -19.44
N ARG A 308 -1.94 -7.29 -18.69
CA ARG A 308 -0.58 -7.59 -19.15
C ARG A 308 -0.57 -8.63 -20.27
N ILE A 309 -1.38 -9.68 -20.17
CA ILE A 309 -1.56 -10.68 -21.23
C ILE A 309 -2.12 -10.01 -22.50
N ASN A 310 -3.12 -9.14 -22.35
CA ASN A 310 -3.68 -8.37 -23.45
C ASN A 310 -2.61 -7.52 -24.17
N ARG A 311 -1.74 -6.86 -23.40
CA ARG A 311 -0.58 -6.12 -23.92
C ARG A 311 0.40 -7.02 -24.69
N ILE A 312 0.66 -8.23 -24.20
CA ILE A 312 1.52 -9.20 -24.91
C ILE A 312 0.93 -9.53 -26.28
N PHE A 313 -0.37 -9.81 -26.35
CA PHE A 313 -1.05 -10.18 -27.61
C PHE A 313 -1.15 -9.05 -28.62
N HIS A 314 -1.42 -7.83 -28.19
CA HIS A 314 -1.77 -6.74 -29.10
C HIS A 314 -0.70 -5.66 -29.29
N GLU A 315 0.28 -5.57 -28.40
CA GLU A 315 1.41 -4.65 -28.56
C GLU A 315 2.70 -5.42 -28.82
N ARG A 316 3.07 -6.33 -27.91
CA ARG A 316 4.41 -6.93 -27.94
C ARG A 316 4.59 -7.94 -29.07
N PHE A 317 3.63 -8.84 -29.25
CA PHE A 317 3.72 -9.87 -30.29
C PHE A 317 3.71 -9.29 -31.72
N PRO A 318 2.82 -8.35 -32.07
CA PRO A 318 2.88 -7.67 -33.36
C PRO A 318 4.20 -6.92 -33.58
N PHE A 319 4.74 -6.28 -32.54
CA PHE A 319 6.05 -5.62 -32.60
C PHE A 319 7.18 -6.63 -32.90
N GLU A 320 7.19 -7.79 -32.24
CA GLU A 320 8.21 -8.82 -32.46
C GLU A 320 8.15 -9.39 -33.89
N LEU A 321 6.95 -9.48 -34.49
CA LEU A 321 6.77 -9.89 -35.88
C LEU A 321 7.26 -8.84 -36.89
N VAL A 322 7.09 -7.54 -36.60
CA VAL A 322 7.56 -6.46 -37.47
C VAL A 322 9.07 -6.25 -37.33
N LYS A 323 9.61 -6.39 -36.12
CA LYS A 323 11.05 -6.28 -35.83
C LYS A 323 11.89 -7.28 -36.64
N MET A 324 11.28 -8.36 -37.12
CA MET A 324 11.88 -9.24 -38.11
C MET A 324 11.94 -8.54 -39.48
N GLU A 325 12.76 -7.50 -39.60
CA GLU A 325 13.05 -6.89 -40.89
C GLU A 325 13.88 -7.88 -41.72
N PHE A 326 13.43 -8.10 -42.96
CA PHE A 326 14.18 -8.86 -43.93
C PHE A 326 15.20 -7.93 -44.57
N ASP A 327 16.46 -8.34 -44.63
CA ASP A 327 17.43 -7.64 -45.46
C ASP A 327 16.97 -7.74 -46.92
N GLU A 328 16.52 -6.61 -47.45
CA GLU A 328 15.95 -6.47 -48.79
C GLU A 328 16.97 -6.85 -49.87
N LYS A 329 18.26 -6.63 -49.63
CA LYS A 329 19.34 -7.00 -50.54
C LYS A 329 19.54 -8.51 -50.52
N ASP A 330 19.56 -9.11 -49.34
CA ASP A 330 19.68 -10.56 -49.19
C ASP A 330 18.48 -11.30 -49.78
N LEU A 331 17.26 -10.81 -49.59
CA LEU A 331 16.05 -11.40 -50.18
C LEU A 331 16.11 -11.40 -51.71
N ARG A 332 16.50 -10.26 -52.32
CA ARG A 332 16.68 -10.17 -53.78
C ARG A 332 17.76 -11.13 -54.28
N ARG A 333 18.88 -11.25 -53.56
CA ARG A 333 19.95 -12.19 -53.87
C ARG A 333 19.44 -13.64 -53.82
N GLU A 334 18.68 -14.01 -52.79
CA GLU A 334 18.12 -15.34 -52.64
C GLU A 334 17.11 -15.68 -53.75
N ILE A 335 16.23 -14.73 -54.10
CA ILE A 335 15.29 -14.90 -55.21
C ILE A 335 16.07 -15.10 -56.53
N SER A 336 17.11 -14.30 -56.78
CA SER A 336 17.96 -14.42 -57.97
C SER A 336 18.60 -15.81 -58.07
N TYR A 337 19.18 -16.32 -56.98
CA TYR A 337 19.73 -17.68 -56.94
C TYR A 337 18.67 -18.76 -57.11
N ALA A 338 17.49 -18.61 -56.50
CA ALA A 338 16.39 -19.56 -56.65
C ALA A 338 15.95 -19.66 -58.12
N ILE A 339 15.74 -18.52 -58.78
CA ILE A 339 15.40 -18.47 -60.21
C ILE A 339 16.49 -19.15 -61.05
N LYS A 340 17.76 -18.79 -60.86
CA LYS A 340 18.88 -19.37 -61.63
C LYS A 340 18.98 -20.88 -61.44
N ASN A 341 18.86 -21.36 -60.20
CA ASN A 341 18.96 -22.78 -59.88
C ASN A 341 17.80 -23.61 -60.45
N ILE A 342 16.58 -23.06 -60.46
CA ILE A 342 15.41 -23.75 -61.02
C ILE A 342 15.49 -23.85 -62.54
N HIS A 343 15.95 -22.79 -63.20
CA HIS A 343 16.16 -22.82 -64.65
C HIS A 343 17.35 -23.70 -65.06
N GLY A 344 18.37 -23.78 -64.20
CA GLY A 344 19.54 -24.62 -64.43
C GLY A 344 20.26 -24.26 -65.74
N VAL A 345 20.46 -25.24 -66.61
CA VAL A 345 21.10 -25.06 -67.93
C VAL A 345 20.16 -24.51 -69.00
N ARG A 346 18.87 -24.35 -68.71
CA ARG A 346 17.86 -23.87 -69.68
C ARG A 346 17.63 -22.37 -69.50
N THR A 347 17.41 -21.65 -70.60
CA THR A 347 16.95 -20.26 -70.55
C THR A 347 15.46 -20.22 -70.24
N GLY A 348 15.11 -19.62 -69.11
CA GLY A 348 13.73 -19.52 -68.62
C GLY A 348 12.92 -18.44 -69.31
N LEU A 349 11.86 -18.82 -70.02
CA LEU A 349 10.91 -17.88 -70.63
C LEU A 349 9.89 -17.32 -69.62
N PHE A 350 9.63 -18.02 -68.52
CA PHE A 350 8.61 -17.67 -67.52
C PHE A 350 9.20 -17.54 -66.12
N THR A 351 8.52 -16.81 -65.24
CA THR A 351 8.89 -16.71 -63.82
C THR A 351 8.57 -18.04 -63.10
N PRO A 352 9.54 -18.72 -62.47
CA PRO A 352 9.30 -20.02 -61.84
C PRO A 352 8.53 -19.86 -60.52
N ASP A 353 7.39 -20.55 -60.42
CA ASP A 353 6.54 -20.65 -59.23
C ASP A 353 7.24 -21.31 -58.04
N LEU A 354 8.08 -22.31 -58.31
CA LEU A 354 8.91 -22.99 -57.31
C LEU A 354 9.87 -22.02 -56.57
N ALA A 355 10.33 -20.96 -57.23
CA ALA A 355 11.19 -19.97 -56.59
C ALA A 355 10.40 -19.16 -55.56
N PHE A 356 9.17 -18.76 -55.89
CA PHE A 356 8.26 -18.13 -54.94
C PHE A 356 7.97 -19.04 -53.75
N GLU A 357 7.63 -20.31 -54.00
CA GLU A 357 7.30 -21.27 -52.94
C GLU A 357 8.49 -21.50 -51.98
N ALA A 358 9.69 -21.68 -52.52
CA ALA A 358 10.91 -21.87 -51.73
C ALA A 358 11.21 -20.66 -50.82
N ILE A 359 11.10 -19.45 -51.36
CA ILE A 359 11.36 -18.22 -50.63
C ILE A 359 10.30 -17.99 -49.55
N VAL A 360 9.01 -18.17 -49.88
CA VAL A 360 7.93 -18.06 -48.89
C VAL A 360 8.10 -19.06 -47.75
N LYS A 361 8.36 -20.35 -48.04
CA LYS A 361 8.57 -21.36 -46.99
C LYS A 361 9.72 -20.97 -46.08
N LYS A 362 10.82 -20.47 -46.65
CA LYS A 362 11.97 -19.99 -45.87
C LYS A 362 11.61 -18.80 -44.97
N GLN A 363 10.80 -17.86 -45.42
CA GLN A 363 10.35 -16.75 -44.57
C GLN A 363 9.36 -17.19 -43.48
N VAL A 364 8.44 -18.11 -43.78
CA VAL A 364 7.45 -18.60 -42.80
C VAL A 364 8.11 -19.32 -41.63
N VAL A 365 9.17 -20.10 -41.86
CA VAL A 365 9.89 -20.81 -40.77
C VAL A 365 10.42 -19.84 -39.71
N LYS A 366 10.84 -18.64 -40.12
CA LYS A 366 11.36 -17.62 -39.18
C LYS A 366 10.28 -17.12 -38.21
N LEU A 367 8.99 -17.21 -38.56
CA LEU A 367 7.87 -16.79 -37.70
C LEU A 367 7.66 -17.70 -36.48
N LYS A 368 8.33 -18.86 -36.43
CA LYS A 368 8.23 -19.80 -35.31
C LYS A 368 8.75 -19.21 -34.00
N GLU A 369 9.90 -18.53 -34.03
CA GLU A 369 10.55 -17.98 -32.84
C GLU A 369 9.70 -16.91 -32.11
N PRO A 370 9.16 -15.88 -32.77
CA PRO A 370 8.31 -14.90 -32.10
C PRO A 370 7.01 -15.53 -31.58
N CYS A 371 6.48 -16.56 -32.22
CA CYS A 371 5.31 -17.30 -31.72
C CYS A 371 5.63 -18.02 -30.41
N LEU A 372 6.76 -18.72 -30.34
CA LEU A 372 7.20 -19.39 -29.10
C LEU A 372 7.48 -18.39 -27.98
N LYS A 373 8.12 -17.27 -28.30
CA LYS A 373 8.38 -16.20 -27.33
C LYS A 373 7.09 -15.59 -26.78
N CYS A 374 6.06 -15.42 -27.61
CA CYS A 374 4.74 -14.98 -27.17
C CYS A 374 4.13 -15.95 -26.15
N VAL A 375 4.21 -17.26 -26.43
CA VAL A 375 3.76 -18.31 -25.52
C VAL A 375 4.51 -18.24 -24.18
N ASP A 376 5.84 -18.12 -24.19
CA ASP A 376 6.65 -18.06 -22.98
C ASP A 376 6.31 -16.85 -22.10
N LEU A 377 6.11 -15.67 -22.71
CA LEU A 377 5.73 -14.46 -21.99
C LEU A 377 4.36 -14.61 -21.32
N VAL A 378 3.39 -15.24 -21.99
CA VAL A 378 2.07 -15.49 -21.38
C VAL A 378 2.15 -16.51 -20.25
N ILE A 379 2.94 -17.58 -20.39
CA ILE A 379 3.16 -18.57 -19.33
C ILE A 379 3.73 -17.88 -18.08
N GLN A 380 4.73 -17.02 -18.24
CA GLN A 380 5.32 -16.30 -17.11
C GLN A 380 4.29 -15.42 -16.38
N GLU A 381 3.45 -14.70 -17.14
CA GLU A 381 2.43 -13.84 -16.55
C GLU A 381 1.32 -14.65 -15.85
N LEU A 382 0.94 -15.81 -16.41
CA LEU A 382 -0.01 -16.72 -15.80
C LEU A 382 0.51 -17.27 -14.46
N ILE A 383 1.78 -17.70 -14.42
CA ILE A 383 2.44 -18.16 -13.19
C ILE A 383 2.49 -17.05 -12.14
N ASN A 384 2.78 -15.81 -12.53
CA ASN A 384 2.80 -14.68 -11.62
C ASN A 384 1.40 -14.40 -11.04
N THR A 385 0.37 -14.46 -11.88
CA THR A 385 -1.03 -14.28 -11.45
C THR A 385 -1.44 -15.33 -10.41
N VAL A 386 -1.11 -16.60 -10.65
CA VAL A 386 -1.37 -17.70 -9.70
C VAL A 386 -0.67 -17.45 -8.35
N ARG A 387 0.59 -16.99 -8.36
CA ARG A 387 1.34 -16.66 -7.14
C ARG A 387 0.71 -15.51 -6.36
N GLN A 388 0.23 -14.47 -7.05
CA GLN A 388 -0.43 -13.34 -6.42
C GLN A 388 -1.81 -13.68 -5.84
N CYS A 389 -2.52 -14.65 -6.42
CA CYS A 389 -3.76 -15.16 -5.84
C CYS A 389 -3.48 -16.02 -4.59
N THR A 390 -2.43 -16.84 -4.62
CA THR A 390 -2.09 -17.70 -3.48
C THR A 390 -1.58 -16.94 -2.26
N SER A 391 -0.94 -15.78 -2.42
CA SER A 391 -0.46 -14.98 -1.27
C SER A 391 -1.58 -14.44 -0.37
N LYS A 392 -2.81 -14.32 -0.88
CA LYS A 392 -3.99 -13.93 -0.08
C LYS A 392 -4.63 -15.11 0.66
N VAL A 393 -4.37 -16.32 0.17
CA VAL A 393 -5.00 -17.56 0.66
C VAL A 393 -4.10 -18.29 1.68
N LEU A 394 -2.79 -18.02 1.70
CA LEU A 394 -1.87 -18.51 2.74
C LEU A 394 -1.05 -17.37 3.37
N PRO A 395 -1.25 -17.04 4.66
CA PRO A 395 -0.24 -16.37 5.46
C PRO A 395 0.86 -17.38 5.81
N LEU A 396 1.84 -17.59 4.93
CA LEU A 396 3.00 -18.45 5.22
C LEU A 396 4.13 -17.60 5.82
N PRO A 397 4.71 -17.94 6.99
CA PRO A 397 5.83 -17.19 7.55
C PRO A 397 7.12 -17.38 6.72
N PRO A 398 8.03 -16.38 6.70
CA PRO A 398 9.34 -16.52 6.07
C PRO A 398 10.20 -17.53 6.86
N ARG A 399 10.78 -18.50 6.15
CA ARG A 399 11.65 -19.53 6.74
C ARG A 399 13.04 -18.94 7.05
N PRO A 400 13.70 -19.31 8.16
CA PRO A 400 15.06 -18.88 8.46
C PRO A 400 16.09 -19.41 7.42
N PRO A 401 17.20 -18.69 7.19
CA PRO A 401 18.18 -19.04 6.17
C PRO A 401 19.03 -20.23 6.64
N GLY A 402 18.65 -21.45 6.23
CA GLY A 402 19.44 -22.64 6.57
C GLY A 402 18.89 -23.98 6.09
N ALA A 403 17.59 -24.10 5.82
CA ALA A 403 17.00 -25.36 5.38
C ALA A 403 17.08 -25.53 3.84
N ARG A 404 18.28 -25.86 3.33
CA ARG A 404 18.42 -26.43 1.98
C ARG A 404 18.22 -27.95 2.06
N SER A 405 17.02 -28.44 1.74
CA SER A 405 16.78 -29.68 0.97
C SER A 405 15.29 -30.08 1.05
N ALA A 406 14.69 -30.30 -0.13
CA ALA A 406 13.53 -31.16 -0.36
C ALA A 406 12.25 -30.97 0.49
N SER A 407 11.55 -29.82 0.36
CA SER A 407 10.08 -29.75 0.53
C SER A 407 9.56 -28.32 0.29
N THR A 408 9.38 -27.95 -0.98
CA THR A 408 8.41 -26.91 -1.33
C THR A 408 7.01 -27.48 -1.09
N PRO A 409 6.09 -26.80 -0.37
CA PRO A 409 4.72 -27.29 -0.19
C PRO A 409 4.09 -27.61 -1.56
N ARG A 410 3.59 -28.85 -1.70
CA ARG A 410 3.03 -29.41 -2.96
C ARG A 410 1.90 -28.57 -3.56
N VAL A 411 1.24 -27.74 -2.75
CA VAL A 411 0.19 -26.78 -3.16
C VAL A 411 0.68 -25.77 -4.21
N VAL A 412 1.98 -25.39 -4.19
CA VAL A 412 2.58 -24.48 -5.19
C VAL A 412 3.10 -25.25 -6.41
N ARG A 413 3.32 -26.57 -6.30
CA ARG A 413 3.76 -27.41 -7.43
C ARG A 413 2.62 -27.81 -8.36
N GLY A 414 1.40 -28.01 -7.86
CA GLY A 414 0.24 -28.38 -8.70
C GLY A 414 0.04 -27.43 -9.90
N PRO A 415 -0.07 -26.11 -9.67
CA PRO A 415 -0.25 -25.14 -10.77
C PRO A 415 1.02 -24.91 -11.61
N ALA A 416 2.21 -25.01 -11.01
CA ALA A 416 3.48 -24.76 -11.69
C ALA A 416 3.96 -25.94 -12.56
N VAL A 417 3.52 -27.16 -12.27
CA VAL A 417 3.85 -28.37 -13.05
C VAL A 417 2.96 -28.50 -14.29
N LEU A 418 1.73 -27.97 -14.28
CA LEU A 418 0.82 -27.95 -15.44
C LEU A 418 1.10 -26.82 -16.45
N CYS A 419 1.77 -25.74 -16.05
CA CYS A 419 2.16 -24.66 -16.98
C CYS A 419 3.31 -25.05 -17.94
N ARG A 420 3.83 -26.28 -17.89
CA ARG A 420 4.70 -26.82 -18.93
C ARG A 420 3.86 -27.54 -19.97
N PRO A 421 3.75 -27.04 -21.21
CA PRO A 421 3.05 -27.76 -22.26
C PRO A 421 3.77 -29.10 -22.49
N SER A 422 3.02 -30.20 -22.41
CA SER A 422 3.35 -31.42 -23.13
C SER A 422 3.52 -31.03 -24.60
N THR A 423 4.76 -31.08 -25.09
CA THR A 423 5.23 -30.96 -26.49
C THR A 423 4.33 -30.15 -27.46
N PRO A 424 4.81 -29.02 -28.02
CA PRO A 424 4.03 -28.28 -29.01
C PRO A 424 3.63 -29.22 -30.18
N PRO A 425 2.36 -29.20 -30.63
CA PRO A 425 1.94 -30.01 -31.76
C PRO A 425 2.77 -29.64 -32.99
N PRO A 426 3.06 -30.59 -33.90
CA PRO A 426 3.74 -30.29 -35.14
C PRO A 426 2.91 -29.26 -35.91
N PHE A 427 3.52 -28.09 -36.16
CA PHE A 427 2.97 -27.08 -37.06
C PHE A 427 2.89 -27.69 -38.47
N SER A 428 1.72 -28.18 -38.86
CA SER A 428 1.40 -28.44 -40.26
C SER A 428 0.91 -27.14 -40.90
N PRO A 429 1.40 -26.76 -42.09
CA PRO A 429 0.85 -25.62 -42.81
C PRO A 429 -0.62 -25.90 -43.13
N CYS A 430 -1.55 -25.16 -42.52
CA CYS A 430 -2.96 -25.23 -42.86
C CYS A 430 -3.14 -24.92 -44.35
N SER A 431 -3.74 -25.87 -45.08
CA SER A 431 -4.29 -25.63 -46.41
C SER A 431 -5.34 -24.53 -46.31
N ALA A 432 -5.07 -23.38 -46.94
CA ALA A 432 -6.01 -22.29 -47.04
C ALA A 432 -7.23 -22.74 -47.87
N GLN A 433 -8.32 -23.09 -47.19
CA GLN A 433 -9.59 -23.36 -47.87
C GLN A 433 -10.20 -22.03 -48.30
N GLN A 434 -10.26 -21.82 -49.62
CA GLN A 434 -10.88 -20.64 -50.23
C GLN A 434 -12.35 -20.56 -49.81
N ARG A 435 -12.66 -19.64 -48.89
CA ARG A 435 -13.98 -19.01 -48.85
C ARG A 435 -13.93 -17.77 -49.74
N SER A 436 -14.42 -17.94 -50.96
CA SER A 436 -14.78 -16.85 -51.86
C SER A 436 -16.01 -16.14 -51.31
N THR A 437 -15.80 -15.04 -50.60
CA THR A 437 -16.82 -14.00 -50.39
C THR A 437 -16.14 -12.64 -50.29
N GLN A 438 -15.67 -12.11 -51.43
CA GLN A 438 -15.58 -10.67 -51.66
C GLN A 438 -15.40 -10.33 -53.15
N ALA A 439 -16.34 -10.79 -53.98
CA ALA A 439 -16.58 -10.18 -55.28
C ALA A 439 -17.58 -9.02 -55.09
N ASN A 440 -17.08 -7.84 -54.69
CA ASN A 440 -17.59 -6.52 -55.09
C ASN A 440 -16.95 -5.42 -54.23
N LYS A 441 -15.75 -4.98 -54.62
CA LYS A 441 -15.43 -3.55 -54.67
C LYS A 441 -14.60 -3.36 -55.93
N LYS A 442 -15.17 -2.74 -56.97
CA LYS A 442 -14.38 -2.09 -58.03
C LYS A 442 -13.45 -1.10 -57.32
N ARG A 443 -12.21 -1.50 -57.07
CA ARG A 443 -11.17 -0.59 -56.60
C ARG A 443 -10.64 0.07 -57.86
N ALA A 444 -11.03 1.32 -58.09
CA ALA A 444 -10.36 2.16 -59.08
C ALA A 444 -8.87 2.13 -58.73
N VAL A 445 -8.02 1.78 -59.69
CA VAL A 445 -6.57 1.94 -59.56
C VAL A 445 -6.35 3.43 -59.36
N PRO A 446 -5.93 3.92 -58.18
CA PRO A 446 -5.67 5.33 -58.01
C PRO A 446 -4.40 5.66 -58.81
N ASN A 447 -4.38 6.81 -59.47
CA ASN A 447 -3.20 7.37 -60.13
C ASN A 447 -2.01 7.30 -59.16
N GLN A 448 -1.15 6.29 -59.31
CA GLN A 448 -0.08 6.02 -58.37
C GLN A 448 0.96 7.13 -58.52
N VAL A 449 1.28 7.80 -57.41
CA VAL A 449 2.30 8.85 -57.41
C VAL A 449 3.67 8.19 -57.57
N ILE A 450 4.35 8.50 -58.66
CA ILE A 450 5.68 8.01 -59.02
C ILE A 450 6.74 8.71 -58.16
N ARG A 451 6.64 10.04 -58.03
CA ARG A 451 7.61 10.85 -57.28
C ARG A 451 7.01 12.15 -56.78
N ARG A 452 7.52 12.64 -55.65
CA ARG A 452 7.25 13.98 -55.13
C ARG A 452 8.54 14.74 -54.89
N GLY A 453 8.48 16.06 -54.94
CA GLY A 453 9.55 16.92 -54.46
C GLY A 453 9.44 18.36 -54.94
N TRP A 454 10.30 19.20 -54.39
CA TRP A 454 10.37 20.61 -54.73
C TRP A 454 11.04 20.82 -56.09
N LEU A 455 10.38 21.59 -56.97
CA LEU A 455 10.99 22.10 -58.20
C LEU A 455 10.70 23.60 -58.33
N THR A 456 11.64 24.30 -58.95
CA THR A 456 11.51 25.73 -59.22
C THR A 456 10.99 25.96 -60.64
N ILE A 457 9.91 26.71 -60.80
CA ILE A 457 9.43 27.17 -62.10
C ILE A 457 10.04 28.54 -62.40
N ASN A 458 10.75 28.65 -63.53
CA ASN A 458 11.31 29.90 -64.02
C ASN A 458 10.40 30.47 -65.11
N ASN A 459 9.72 31.58 -64.84
CA ASN A 459 8.88 32.25 -65.85
C ASN A 459 9.74 33.07 -66.83
N ILE A 460 9.79 32.67 -68.10
CA ILE A 460 10.43 33.45 -69.19
C ILE A 460 9.42 34.46 -69.76
N SER A 461 8.79 35.26 -68.91
CA SER A 461 7.88 36.32 -69.38
C SER A 461 8.16 37.60 -68.60
N ILE A 462 8.57 38.61 -69.36
CA ILE A 462 8.96 39.94 -68.91
C ILE A 462 7.70 40.65 -68.40
N MET A 463 7.44 40.55 -67.09
CA MET A 463 6.82 41.53 -66.19
C MET A 463 6.30 40.84 -64.92
N LYS A 464 6.98 41.09 -63.79
CA LYS A 464 6.62 40.74 -62.40
C LYS A 464 6.41 39.23 -62.07
N GLY A 465 7.51 38.55 -61.72
CA GLY A 465 7.46 37.34 -60.90
C GLY A 465 8.78 36.55 -60.95
N GLY A 466 9.56 36.59 -59.86
CA GLY A 466 10.79 35.79 -59.75
C GLY A 466 10.52 34.28 -59.77
N SER A 467 11.60 33.49 -59.93
CA SER A 467 11.57 32.03 -59.83
C SER A 467 10.86 31.58 -58.53
N LYS A 468 9.81 30.77 -58.64
CA LYS A 468 9.06 30.27 -57.49
C LYS A 468 9.18 28.76 -57.37
N GLU A 469 9.38 28.30 -56.16
CA GLU A 469 9.42 26.88 -55.82
C GLU A 469 8.00 26.38 -55.54
N TYR A 470 7.69 25.20 -56.06
CA TYR A 470 6.42 24.52 -55.84
C TYR A 470 6.67 23.06 -55.51
N TRP A 471 5.73 22.44 -54.82
CA TRP A 471 5.76 21.01 -54.53
C TRP A 471 5.16 20.23 -55.69
N PHE A 472 5.97 19.43 -56.40
CA PHE A 472 5.53 18.67 -57.55
C PHE A 472 5.17 17.23 -57.18
N VAL A 473 4.13 16.72 -57.82
CA VAL A 473 3.64 15.35 -57.71
C VAL A 473 3.53 14.78 -59.12
N LEU A 474 4.42 13.84 -59.45
CA LEU A 474 4.45 13.13 -60.71
C LEU A 474 3.66 11.83 -60.59
N THR A 475 2.68 11.63 -61.48
CA THR A 475 1.92 10.39 -61.65
C THR A 475 2.19 9.81 -63.04
N ALA A 476 1.67 8.61 -63.33
CA ALA A 476 1.80 8.02 -64.66
C ALA A 476 1.07 8.84 -65.76
N GLU A 477 0.03 9.59 -65.40
CA GLU A 477 -0.82 10.31 -66.35
C GLU A 477 -0.62 11.83 -66.33
N SER A 478 -0.14 12.39 -65.23
CA SER A 478 -0.02 13.85 -65.06
C SER A 478 1.13 14.28 -64.14
N LEU A 479 1.62 15.49 -64.38
CA LEU A 479 2.50 16.25 -63.49
C LEU A 479 1.71 17.40 -62.87
N SER A 480 1.48 17.35 -61.56
CA SER A 480 0.79 18.41 -60.81
C SER A 480 1.75 19.16 -59.90
N TRP A 481 1.48 20.43 -59.62
CA TRP A 481 2.22 21.17 -58.59
C TRP A 481 1.31 21.97 -57.65
N TYR A 482 1.75 22.05 -56.40
CA TYR A 482 1.04 22.62 -55.25
C TYR A 482 1.86 23.74 -54.63
N LYS A 483 1.20 24.58 -53.82
CA LYS A 483 1.89 25.64 -53.08
C LYS A 483 2.93 25.08 -52.09
N ASP A 484 2.61 23.96 -51.44
CA ASP A 484 3.37 23.34 -50.35
C ASP A 484 3.13 21.82 -50.28
N GLU A 485 3.86 21.16 -49.37
CA GLU A 485 3.81 19.70 -49.13
C GLU A 485 2.45 19.21 -48.57
N GLU A 486 1.59 20.11 -48.10
CA GLU A 486 0.26 19.73 -47.59
C GLU A 486 -0.69 19.30 -48.72
N GLU A 487 -0.33 19.54 -49.99
CA GLU A 487 -1.09 19.17 -51.19
C GLU A 487 -2.55 19.69 -51.20
N LYS A 488 -2.85 20.72 -50.40
CA LYS A 488 -4.21 21.30 -50.28
C LYS A 488 -4.57 22.23 -51.43
N GLU A 489 -3.61 23.02 -51.90
CA GLU A 489 -3.83 24.02 -52.96
C GLU A 489 -3.09 23.63 -54.25
N LYS A 490 -3.77 22.90 -55.13
CA LYS A 490 -3.24 22.53 -56.45
C LYS A 490 -3.20 23.76 -57.36
N LYS A 491 -2.01 24.18 -57.74
CA LYS A 491 -1.81 25.33 -58.63
C LYS A 491 -2.05 24.97 -60.08
N TYR A 492 -1.62 23.79 -60.51
CA TYR A 492 -1.83 23.32 -61.87
C TYR A 492 -1.70 21.79 -61.97
N MET A 493 -2.23 21.24 -63.06
CA MET A 493 -2.08 19.84 -63.46
C MET A 493 -1.81 19.80 -64.96
N LEU A 494 -0.68 19.21 -65.34
CA LEU A 494 -0.25 19.05 -66.72
C LEU A 494 -0.38 17.56 -67.12
N PRO A 495 -1.26 17.18 -68.06
CA PRO A 495 -1.30 15.82 -68.61
C PRO A 495 0.02 15.47 -69.31
N LEU A 496 0.51 14.24 -69.16
CA LEU A 496 1.81 13.83 -69.71
C LEU A 496 1.79 13.46 -71.20
N ASP A 497 0.61 13.37 -71.81
CA ASP A 497 0.46 12.99 -73.21
C ASP A 497 1.14 14.00 -74.15
N ASN A 498 1.91 13.48 -75.12
CA ASN A 498 2.61 14.25 -76.16
C ASN A 498 3.63 15.30 -75.66
N LEU A 499 4.12 15.16 -74.43
CA LEU A 499 5.17 16.02 -73.88
C LEU A 499 6.56 15.49 -74.19
N LYS A 500 7.46 16.40 -74.57
CA LYS A 500 8.90 16.15 -74.68
C LYS A 500 9.67 17.06 -73.75
N ILE A 501 10.85 16.57 -73.34
CA ILE A 501 11.80 17.30 -72.49
C ILE A 501 12.94 17.81 -73.39
N ARG A 502 13.38 19.04 -73.14
CA ARG A 502 14.58 19.62 -73.75
C ARG A 502 15.42 20.28 -72.67
N ASP A 503 16.71 20.02 -72.64
CA ASP A 503 17.62 20.75 -71.77
C ASP A 503 17.77 22.20 -72.24
N VAL A 504 17.76 23.14 -71.30
CA VAL A 504 18.01 24.55 -71.59
C VAL A 504 19.50 24.81 -71.38
N GLU A 505 20.16 25.44 -72.37
CA GLU A 505 21.59 25.75 -72.30
C GLU A 505 21.94 26.51 -71.02
N LYS A 506 23.04 26.12 -70.38
CA LYS A 506 23.53 26.73 -69.15
C LYS A 506 23.96 28.18 -69.45
N GLY A 507 23.32 29.15 -68.80
CA GLY A 507 23.84 30.52 -68.75
C GLY A 507 25.19 30.56 -68.01
N PHE A 508 26.07 31.48 -68.39
CA PHE A 508 27.50 31.56 -68.01
C PHE A 508 27.82 31.60 -66.48
N MET A 509 26.80 31.62 -65.60
CA MET A 509 26.95 31.65 -64.14
C MET A 509 25.96 30.77 -63.34
N SER A 510 25.29 29.75 -63.94
CA SER A 510 24.38 28.85 -63.20
C SER A 510 24.85 27.39 -63.17
N ASN A 511 25.03 26.83 -61.97
CA ASN A 511 25.27 25.39 -61.73
C ASN A 511 23.98 24.56 -61.62
N LYS A 512 22.79 25.18 -61.71
CA LYS A 512 21.51 24.45 -61.66
C LYS A 512 21.19 23.85 -63.03
N HIS A 513 20.91 22.54 -63.07
CA HIS A 513 20.32 21.90 -64.25
C HIS A 513 18.94 22.52 -64.51
N VAL A 514 18.59 22.80 -65.77
CA VAL A 514 17.29 23.39 -66.13
C VAL A 514 16.81 22.68 -67.39
N PHE A 515 15.55 22.22 -67.38
CA PHE A 515 14.92 21.55 -68.50
C PHE A 515 13.56 22.19 -68.79
N ALA A 516 13.15 22.20 -70.05
CA ALA A 516 11.87 22.70 -70.50
C ALA A 516 10.97 21.54 -70.93
N ILE A 517 9.67 21.68 -70.63
CA ILE A 517 8.64 20.75 -71.09
C ILE A 517 7.86 21.44 -72.22
N PHE A 518 7.73 20.77 -73.36
CA PHE A 518 7.01 21.29 -74.53
C PHE A 518 6.16 20.21 -75.19
N ASN A 519 5.05 20.62 -75.82
CA ASN A 519 4.18 19.74 -76.59
C ASN A 519 4.64 19.72 -78.06
N THR A 520 4.56 18.55 -78.71
CA THR A 520 4.95 18.41 -80.12
C THR A 520 3.97 19.04 -81.12
N GLU A 521 2.74 19.37 -80.72
CA GLU A 521 1.72 19.88 -81.65
C GLU A 521 1.37 21.37 -81.50
N GLN A 522 1.75 22.07 -80.40
CA GLN A 522 1.67 23.54 -80.22
C GLN A 522 2.71 24.07 -79.19
N ARG A 523 2.99 25.40 -79.20
CA ARG A 523 4.06 26.15 -78.46
C ARG A 523 4.31 25.75 -76.99
N CYS A 524 5.56 25.95 -76.52
CA CYS A 524 6.13 25.65 -75.18
C CYS A 524 5.20 25.89 -73.97
N VAL A 525 5.27 24.99 -72.97
CA VAL A 525 4.38 25.01 -71.78
C VAL A 525 5.13 25.36 -70.46
N GLY A 526 6.46 25.38 -70.41
CA GLY A 526 7.20 25.98 -69.28
C GLY A 526 8.65 25.50 -69.10
N VAL A 527 9.44 26.24 -68.31
CA VAL A 527 10.85 25.93 -67.98
C VAL A 527 11.00 25.61 -66.49
N LEU A 528 11.54 24.42 -66.18
CA LEU A 528 11.70 23.86 -64.84
C LEU A 528 13.18 23.74 -64.45
N GLY A 529 13.53 24.19 -63.25
CA GLY A 529 14.83 23.94 -62.62
C GLY A 529 14.91 22.51 -62.08
N GLY A 530 16.05 21.86 -62.28
CA GLY A 530 16.35 20.47 -61.95
C GLY A 530 16.35 20.17 -60.45
N TRP A 531 16.19 18.89 -60.14
CA TRP A 531 16.10 18.33 -58.79
C TRP A 531 17.40 18.60 -58.01
N GLY A 532 17.30 19.32 -56.89
CA GLY A 532 18.45 19.58 -56.02
C GLY A 532 18.82 18.33 -55.22
N GLY A 533 19.92 17.67 -55.59
CA GLY A 533 20.67 16.76 -54.74
C GLY A 533 22.10 17.29 -54.60
N GLY A 534 22.55 17.56 -53.36
CA GLY A 534 23.92 18.02 -53.09
C GLY A 534 24.97 16.94 -53.40
N PRO A 535 26.23 17.32 -53.68
CA PRO A 535 27.30 16.37 -53.91
C PRO A 535 27.89 15.92 -52.57
N THR A 536 28.07 14.61 -52.39
CA THR A 536 28.94 14.05 -51.35
C THR A 536 29.76 12.92 -51.95
N ASN A 537 31.05 13.24 -52.10
CA ASN A 537 32.27 12.44 -52.13
C ASN A 537 32.33 11.17 -52.97
N GLU A 538 33.20 11.26 -53.98
CA GLU A 538 34.02 10.17 -54.48
C GLU A 538 34.81 9.52 -53.34
N ASP A 539 34.64 8.23 -53.16
CA ASP A 539 35.72 7.34 -52.75
C ASP A 539 35.54 6.00 -53.47
N GLY A 540 36.61 5.59 -54.12
CA GLY A 540 36.65 4.43 -55.01
C GLY A 540 36.48 3.12 -54.25
N ALA A 541 35.40 2.42 -54.57
CA ALA A 541 35.38 0.96 -54.62
C ALA A 541 34.49 0.57 -55.80
N GLN A 542 35.12 0.13 -56.90
CA GLN A 542 34.44 -0.63 -57.94
C GLN A 542 33.93 -1.94 -57.33
N GLU A 543 32.77 -1.90 -56.68
CA GLU A 543 31.95 -3.09 -56.54
C GLU A 543 31.47 -3.47 -57.95
N ASN A 544 31.83 -4.66 -58.40
CA ASN A 544 31.39 -5.27 -59.65
C ASN A 544 29.85 -5.27 -59.73
N THR A 545 29.27 -4.18 -60.21
CA THR A 545 27.92 -4.13 -60.74
C THR A 545 27.95 -4.83 -62.08
N PHE A 546 27.94 -6.17 -62.05
CA PHE A 546 27.41 -6.93 -63.17
C PHE A 546 26.01 -6.38 -63.44
N SER A 547 25.85 -5.67 -64.56
CA SER A 547 24.56 -5.41 -65.19
C SER A 547 23.74 -6.69 -65.13
N MET A 548 22.79 -6.79 -64.19
CA MET A 548 21.87 -7.91 -64.19
C MET A 548 21.08 -7.87 -65.49
N ASP A 549 20.80 -9.04 -66.04
CA ASP A 549 19.88 -9.17 -67.17
C ASP A 549 18.55 -8.47 -66.79
N PRO A 550 18.08 -7.46 -67.56
CA PRO A 550 16.84 -6.74 -67.29
C PRO A 550 15.62 -7.67 -67.13
N GLN A 551 15.65 -8.85 -67.76
CA GLN A 551 14.60 -9.85 -67.62
C GLN A 551 14.63 -10.50 -66.23
N LEU A 552 15.81 -10.83 -65.71
CA LEU A 552 15.97 -11.40 -64.37
C LEU A 552 15.58 -10.39 -63.28
N GLU A 553 15.93 -9.11 -63.43
CA GLU A 553 15.52 -8.07 -62.48
C GLU A 553 14.00 -7.96 -62.37
N ARG A 554 13.29 -8.00 -63.51
CA ARG A 554 11.81 -7.99 -63.53
C ARG A 554 11.23 -9.24 -62.85
N GLN A 555 11.83 -10.41 -63.07
CA GLN A 555 11.38 -11.65 -62.41
C GLN A 555 11.61 -11.60 -60.90
N VAL A 556 12.78 -11.13 -60.47
CA VAL A 556 13.10 -10.94 -59.04
C VAL A 556 12.10 -10.00 -58.38
N GLU A 557 11.80 -8.86 -59.01
CA GLU A 557 10.88 -7.87 -58.46
C GLU A 557 9.43 -8.39 -58.42
N THR A 558 9.02 -9.19 -59.42
CA THR A 558 7.70 -9.85 -59.42
C THR A 558 7.59 -10.83 -58.26
N ILE A 559 8.57 -11.71 -58.08
CA ILE A 559 8.58 -12.67 -56.96
C ILE A 559 8.64 -11.93 -55.62
N ARG A 560 9.45 -10.88 -55.49
CA ARG A 560 9.53 -10.07 -54.26
C ARG A 560 8.17 -9.54 -53.87
N ASN A 561 7.46 -8.88 -54.79
CA ASN A 561 6.13 -8.33 -54.53
C ASN A 561 5.11 -9.42 -54.15
N LEU A 562 5.18 -10.60 -54.78
CA LEU A 562 4.33 -11.75 -54.41
C LEU A 562 4.66 -12.28 -53.02
N VAL A 563 5.95 -12.43 -52.69
CA VAL A 563 6.44 -12.88 -51.37
C VAL A 563 5.95 -11.91 -50.30
N ASP A 564 6.14 -10.61 -50.49
CA ASP A 564 5.74 -9.59 -49.53
C ASP A 564 4.23 -9.58 -49.29
N SER A 565 3.45 -9.66 -50.36
CA SER A 565 1.98 -9.76 -50.28
C SER A 565 1.54 -11.02 -49.52
N TYR A 566 2.15 -12.18 -49.82
CA TYR A 566 1.78 -13.45 -49.20
C TYR A 566 2.21 -13.52 -47.73
N VAL A 567 3.42 -13.06 -47.40
CA VAL A 567 3.92 -12.96 -46.01
C VAL A 567 3.08 -11.99 -45.20
N ALA A 568 2.61 -10.88 -45.78
CA ALA A 568 1.70 -9.95 -45.11
C ALA A 568 0.36 -10.61 -44.73
N ILE A 569 -0.19 -11.46 -45.60
CA ILE A 569 -1.40 -12.25 -45.31
C ILE A 569 -1.13 -13.22 -44.14
N ILE A 570 -0.02 -13.97 -44.19
CA ILE A 570 0.36 -14.90 -43.12
C ILE A 570 0.56 -14.17 -41.80
N ASN A 571 1.25 -13.03 -41.78
CA ASN A 571 1.44 -12.22 -40.58
C ASN A 571 0.12 -11.69 -40.02
N LYS A 572 -0.86 -11.38 -40.87
CA LYS A 572 -2.20 -11.02 -40.42
C LYS A 572 -2.91 -12.21 -39.78
N SER A 573 -2.83 -13.40 -40.39
CA SER A 573 -3.42 -14.63 -39.86
C SER A 573 -2.78 -15.04 -38.53
N ILE A 574 -1.45 -15.01 -38.41
CA ILE A 574 -0.73 -15.40 -37.20
C ILE A 574 -1.04 -14.43 -36.04
N ARG A 575 -1.10 -13.12 -36.31
CA ARG A 575 -1.48 -12.12 -35.28
C ARG A 575 -2.87 -12.34 -34.70
N ASP A 576 -3.79 -12.89 -35.47
CA ASP A 576 -5.15 -13.18 -35.02
C ASP A 576 -5.25 -14.57 -34.36
N LEU A 577 -4.61 -15.59 -34.94
CA LEU A 577 -4.79 -16.97 -34.51
C LEU A 577 -3.98 -17.29 -33.24
N MET A 578 -2.77 -16.74 -33.08
CA MET A 578 -1.90 -17.03 -31.94
C MET A 578 -2.53 -16.67 -30.59
N PRO A 579 -3.07 -15.45 -30.39
CA PRO A 579 -3.78 -15.13 -29.14
C PRO A 579 -4.94 -16.08 -28.86
N LYS A 580 -5.73 -16.44 -29.88
CA LYS A 580 -6.88 -17.35 -29.74
C LYS A 580 -6.44 -18.76 -29.33
N THR A 581 -5.35 -19.26 -29.92
CA THR A 581 -4.77 -20.55 -29.56
C THR A 581 -4.30 -20.57 -28.10
N ILE A 582 -3.60 -19.52 -27.65
CA ILE A 582 -3.13 -19.41 -26.27
C ILE A 582 -4.30 -19.26 -25.30
N MET A 583 -5.28 -18.40 -25.61
CA MET A 583 -6.50 -18.25 -24.80
C MET A 583 -7.21 -19.59 -24.60
N HIS A 584 -7.45 -20.34 -25.69
CA HIS A 584 -8.18 -21.60 -25.62
C HIS A 584 -7.38 -22.71 -24.93
N LEU A 585 -6.14 -22.97 -25.36
CA LEU A 585 -5.37 -24.13 -24.90
C LEU A 585 -4.68 -23.92 -23.55
N MET A 586 -4.48 -22.68 -23.12
CA MET A 586 -3.72 -22.37 -21.91
C MET A 586 -4.59 -21.67 -20.86
N ILE A 587 -5.17 -20.52 -21.19
CA ILE A 587 -5.86 -19.69 -20.19
C ILE A 587 -7.18 -20.34 -19.79
N ASN A 588 -8.02 -20.70 -20.76
CA ASN A 588 -9.32 -21.33 -20.50
C ASN A 588 -9.14 -22.72 -19.86
N ASN A 589 -8.22 -23.54 -20.37
CA ASN A 589 -7.91 -24.84 -19.75
C ASN A 589 -7.42 -24.69 -18.30
N THR A 590 -6.61 -23.67 -17.99
CA THR A 590 -6.15 -23.41 -16.61
C THR A 590 -7.33 -22.99 -15.72
N LYS A 591 -8.21 -22.12 -16.23
CA LYS A 591 -9.44 -21.72 -15.54
C LYS A 591 -10.32 -22.93 -15.24
N ASP A 592 -10.61 -23.76 -16.25
CA ASP A 592 -11.46 -24.94 -16.12
C ASP A 592 -10.88 -25.94 -15.09
N PHE A 593 -9.56 -26.14 -15.09
CA PHE A 593 -8.86 -26.95 -14.10
C PHE A 593 -9.04 -26.39 -12.67
N ILE A 594 -8.87 -25.07 -12.48
CA ILE A 594 -9.00 -24.42 -11.17
C ILE A 594 -10.41 -24.60 -10.60
N HIS A 595 -11.45 -24.48 -11.44
CA HIS A 595 -12.83 -24.58 -10.98
C HIS A 595 -13.32 -26.02 -10.83
N SER A 596 -12.88 -26.94 -11.70
CA SER A 596 -13.49 -28.27 -11.82
C SER A 596 -12.67 -29.38 -11.16
N GLU A 597 -11.34 -29.27 -11.18
CA GLU A 597 -10.44 -30.38 -10.82
C GLU A 597 -9.57 -30.09 -9.60
N LEU A 598 -9.23 -28.82 -9.34
CA LEU A 598 -8.30 -28.45 -8.27
C LEU A 598 -8.72 -28.96 -6.89
N LEU A 599 -10.02 -28.88 -6.58
CA LEU A 599 -10.55 -29.36 -5.29
C LEU A 599 -10.33 -30.88 -5.15
N ALA A 600 -10.72 -31.67 -6.16
CA ALA A 600 -10.56 -33.12 -6.17
C ALA A 600 -9.07 -33.52 -6.12
N PHE A 601 -8.20 -32.74 -6.78
CA PHE A 601 -6.76 -32.94 -6.72
C PHE A 601 -6.21 -32.70 -5.31
N LEU A 602 -6.66 -31.66 -4.62
CA LEU A 602 -6.26 -31.38 -3.23
C LEU A 602 -6.77 -32.45 -2.26
N TYR A 603 -7.98 -32.99 -2.48
CA TYR A 603 -8.53 -34.10 -1.69
C TYR A 603 -7.79 -35.43 -1.88
N SER A 604 -7.28 -35.70 -3.08
CA SER A 604 -6.63 -36.99 -3.40
C SER A 604 -5.13 -37.02 -3.12
N SER A 605 -4.48 -35.86 -3.01
CA SER A 605 -3.00 -35.76 -2.96
C SER A 605 -2.41 -35.51 -1.57
N ALA A 606 -3.23 -35.25 -0.56
CA ALA A 606 -2.77 -34.84 0.77
C ALA A 606 -3.53 -35.53 1.91
N ASP A 607 -2.83 -35.77 3.02
CA ASP A 607 -3.47 -36.04 4.30
C ASP A 607 -4.19 -34.76 4.75
N GLN A 608 -5.52 -34.82 4.81
CA GLN A 608 -6.41 -33.68 5.11
C GLN A 608 -6.04 -33.01 6.44
N SER A 609 -5.49 -33.80 7.38
CA SER A 609 -5.05 -33.29 8.68
C SER A 609 -3.87 -32.32 8.52
N SER A 610 -2.85 -32.69 7.73
CA SER A 610 -1.65 -31.90 7.47
C SER A 610 -1.87 -30.67 6.57
N LEU A 611 -2.87 -30.72 5.67
CA LEU A 611 -3.13 -29.65 4.71
C LEU A 611 -3.72 -28.40 5.37
N MET A 612 -4.42 -28.60 6.48
CA MET A 612 -5.18 -27.58 7.22
C MET A 612 -4.67 -27.44 8.67
N GLU A 613 -3.43 -27.84 8.95
CA GLU A 613 -2.78 -27.53 10.22
C GLU A 613 -2.74 -26.00 10.41
N GLU A 614 -3.14 -25.53 11.58
CA GLU A 614 -3.16 -24.10 11.91
C GLU A 614 -1.78 -23.50 11.65
N SER A 615 -1.70 -22.63 10.64
CA SER A 615 -0.47 -21.92 10.33
C SER A 615 -0.31 -20.79 11.34
N SER A 616 0.61 -21.03 12.28
CA SER A 616 1.15 -20.13 13.32
C SER A 616 0.41 -20.13 14.67
N ALA A 617 1.21 -20.29 15.73
CA ALA A 617 0.82 -20.06 17.12
C ALA A 617 0.14 -18.70 17.34
N GLU A 618 0.37 -17.72 16.44
CA GLU A 618 -0.25 -16.39 16.48
C GLU A 618 -1.76 -16.42 16.23
N GLN A 619 -2.27 -17.28 15.34
CA GLN A 619 -3.72 -17.38 15.09
C GLN A 619 -4.44 -18.04 16.27
N ALA A 620 -3.83 -19.08 16.86
CA ALA A 620 -4.33 -19.74 18.06
C ALA A 620 -4.33 -18.77 19.25
N GLN A 621 -3.24 -18.02 19.44
CA GLN A 621 -3.13 -17.00 20.48
C GLN A 621 -4.16 -15.88 20.29
N ARG A 622 -4.34 -15.39 19.06
CA ARG A 622 -5.35 -14.37 18.75
C ARG A 622 -6.76 -14.86 19.08
N ARG A 623 -7.10 -16.10 18.74
CA ARG A 623 -8.40 -16.69 19.11
C ARG A 623 -8.58 -16.72 20.63
N GLU A 624 -7.57 -17.19 21.36
CA GLU A 624 -7.61 -17.26 22.82
C GLU A 624 -7.77 -15.86 23.45
N GLU A 625 -7.04 -14.88 22.96
CA GLU A 625 -7.16 -13.47 23.38
C GLU A 625 -8.55 -12.90 23.12
N VAL A 626 -9.12 -13.14 21.93
CA VAL A 626 -10.47 -12.71 21.56
C VAL A 626 -11.53 -13.34 22.48
N LEU A 627 -11.44 -14.65 22.73
CA LEU A 627 -12.37 -15.35 23.62
C LEU A 627 -12.25 -14.85 25.06
N ARG A 628 -11.02 -14.64 25.55
CA ARG A 628 -10.74 -14.11 26.89
C ARG A 628 -11.28 -12.70 27.05
N MET A 629 -11.08 -11.84 26.04
CA MET A 629 -11.60 -10.47 26.04
C MET A 629 -13.12 -10.47 26.04
N TYR A 630 -13.75 -11.31 25.21
CA TYR A 630 -15.20 -11.46 25.16
C TYR A 630 -15.78 -11.84 26.53
N GLN A 631 -15.18 -12.82 27.20
CA GLN A 631 -15.62 -13.24 28.53
C GLN A 631 -15.44 -12.14 29.58
N ALA A 632 -14.29 -11.46 29.58
CA ALA A 632 -14.03 -10.34 30.49
C ALA A 632 -15.02 -9.17 30.29
N LEU A 633 -15.39 -8.86 29.03
CA LEU A 633 -16.38 -7.83 28.73
C LEU A 633 -17.79 -8.21 29.23
N ARG A 634 -18.19 -9.48 29.09
CA ARG A 634 -19.46 -9.97 29.62
C ARG A 634 -19.51 -9.88 31.14
N GLU A 635 -18.44 -10.31 31.82
CA GLU A 635 -18.32 -10.19 33.27
C GLU A 635 -18.37 -8.74 33.72
N ALA A 636 -17.64 -7.84 33.05
CA ALA A 636 -17.65 -6.41 33.35
C ALA A 636 -19.06 -5.79 33.20
N LEU A 637 -19.80 -6.16 32.15
CA LEU A 637 -21.17 -5.69 31.94
C LEU A 637 -22.16 -6.24 32.98
N ALA A 638 -21.99 -7.49 33.42
CA ALA A 638 -22.78 -8.06 34.50
C ALA A 638 -22.56 -7.29 35.81
N ILE A 639 -21.29 -7.05 36.18
CA ILE A 639 -20.92 -6.26 37.36
C ILE A 639 -21.52 -4.84 37.30
N ILE A 640 -21.48 -4.18 36.14
CA ILE A 640 -22.07 -2.85 35.95
C ILE A 640 -23.61 -2.89 36.11
N GLY A 641 -24.24 -3.98 35.67
CA GLY A 641 -25.66 -4.24 35.88
C GLY A 641 -26.03 -4.27 37.36
N ASP A 642 -25.27 -5.02 38.17
CA ASP A 642 -25.48 -5.16 39.61
C ASP A 642 -25.22 -3.85 40.38
N ILE A 643 -24.29 -3.02 39.92
CA ILE A 643 -24.02 -1.70 40.51
C ILE A 643 -25.16 -0.72 40.23
N SER A 644 -25.74 -0.80 39.03
CA SER A 644 -26.85 0.09 38.62
C SER A 644 -28.13 -0.17 39.43
N THR A 645 -28.39 -1.42 39.80
CA THR A 645 -29.55 -1.79 40.63
C THR A 645 -29.37 -1.42 42.10
N SER A 646 -28.14 -1.54 42.64
CA SER A 646 -27.83 -1.20 44.04
C SER A 646 -27.69 0.29 44.32
N THR A 647 -27.33 1.11 43.32
CA THR A 647 -27.19 2.58 43.49
C THR A 647 -28.48 3.38 43.23
N ALA A 648 -29.52 2.72 42.72
CA ALA A 648 -30.88 3.25 42.58
C ALA A 648 -31.78 2.98 43.81
N SER A 649 -31.25 2.30 44.83
CA SER A 649 -31.92 1.98 46.10
C SER A 649 -31.54 2.95 47.21
#